data_AF-A0A8X6G578-F1
#
_entry.id   AF-A0A8X6G578-F1
#
_cell.length_a   1.000
_cell.length_b   1.000
_cell.length_c   1.000
_cell.angle_alpha   90.00
_cell.angle_beta   90.00
_cell.angle_gamma   90.00
#
_symmetry.space_group_name_H-M   'P 1'
#
loop_
_entity.id
_entity.type
_entity.pdbx_description
1 polymer ?
#
loop_
_entity_poly.entity_id
_entity_poly.type
_entity_poly.pdbx_seq_one_letter_code
_entity_poly.pdbx_strand_id
1 'polypeptide(L)'
;MIDLKRLIEESDVFKEDYEFVKSVIEQVLEEVKTQKSQLNGEIELERLKLEKVKAELELARFRTSANNSETSLNGGETEASIDFDTLKEPIVSDKMFQTIDRETAAHINIRQSGDWFRPLQLGKECDLYFTSSGAEATLANIRTKFWIVNGRSKVKRVIKQCIKCLKVSAKGKNQMMADLASARSHSFRNCNLSIEAVLVKGEDNSKLLNWNLAKIVEVHPGTDDITRVVTLKTGIDVPSVPMLRKIMSDALEEAKVDLDDIEYVEAHGAGTQIGDGTEANALGQIFCKNRRSPLLIGTIKGNIGHTEASSAICGIIKSLIAFETSRIPPSIKYETPNPNAPDLVEGRLKVVTEPTTLNSNYIPVNSLGLGGTLVQTILKRNPITTENRERTNISIPRLVLYPATTEEGINFVFDYVQFNPDLPDEFFALLHKLSFCTPVYKPYRGYALFQEEKSRVTEIKNVSPNERQIWYVMTGMGCQWPGMGLDHMKIDVFAESMHRSAEILKPYGIDLLGLLKSGIKDDHDDRKITVSFVTICAIQIALLDLLKHLDVSPDGMVGHSAGELLCAYADGCLTHEQTLLSFYYRGQSVENSNIPQGGMAAVGLSWSQVQKICPEGIYPACDNATDSITISGEKEPLEKFVEKLKQDNIFVRLVNSHGYGFHCKHVYAAGPALRKAQEKVSVLNFLN
;
A
#
# COMPACT_ATOMS: atom_id res chain seq x y z
N MET A 1 36.74 -0.23 -20.76
CA MET A 1 37.68 0.90 -20.56
C MET A 1 38.92 0.72 -21.43
N ILE A 2 39.77 -0.28 -21.18
CA ILE A 2 40.94 -0.59 -22.03
C ILE A 2 40.51 -0.91 -23.47
N ASP A 3 39.42 -1.67 -23.64
CA ASP A 3 38.89 -1.99 -24.96
C ASP A 3 38.30 -0.78 -25.71
N LEU A 4 37.77 0.20 -24.98
CA LEU A 4 37.22 1.43 -25.58
C LEU A 4 38.35 2.34 -26.09
N LYS A 5 39.46 2.40 -25.34
CA LYS A 5 40.66 3.15 -25.72
C LYS A 5 41.28 2.61 -27.01
N ARG A 6 41.35 1.27 -27.13
CA ARG A 6 41.87 0.58 -28.32
C ARG A 6 41.00 0.79 -29.57
N LEU A 7 39.68 0.76 -29.42
CA LEU A 7 38.72 0.98 -30.53
C LEU A 7 38.75 2.42 -31.09
N ILE A 8 39.17 3.39 -30.29
CA ILE A 8 39.18 4.81 -30.66
C ILE A 8 40.54 5.22 -31.25
N GLU A 9 41.66 4.62 -30.79
CA GLU A 9 43.00 4.83 -31.37
C GLU A 9 43.12 4.33 -32.83
N GLU A 10 42.23 3.44 -33.28
CA GLU A 10 42.20 2.89 -34.65
C GLU A 10 41.33 3.71 -35.64
N SER A 11 40.68 4.81 -35.20
CA SER A 11 39.76 5.61 -36.04
C SER A 11 40.19 7.06 -36.21
N ASP A 12 40.53 7.48 -37.44
CA ASP A 12 40.93 8.86 -37.79
C ASP A 12 39.75 9.88 -37.80
N VAL A 13 38.53 9.47 -37.46
CA VAL A 13 37.30 10.24 -37.72
C VAL A 13 36.87 11.13 -36.53
N PHE A 14 37.45 10.98 -35.34
CA PHE A 14 36.89 11.56 -34.10
C PHE A 14 37.89 12.32 -33.21
N LYS A 15 38.81 13.10 -33.78
CA LYS A 15 39.82 13.84 -32.98
C LYS A 15 39.24 14.94 -32.08
N GLU A 16 38.14 15.60 -32.46
CA GLU A 16 37.52 16.66 -31.62
C GLU A 16 36.62 16.09 -30.51
N ASP A 17 35.93 14.97 -30.74
CA ASP A 17 35.15 14.27 -29.71
C ASP A 17 36.04 13.54 -28.68
N TYR A 18 37.29 13.24 -29.04
CA TYR A 18 38.26 12.56 -28.19
C TYR A 18 38.62 13.35 -26.92
N GLU A 19 38.90 14.66 -27.02
CA GLU A 19 39.28 15.46 -25.85
C GLU A 19 38.10 15.66 -24.89
N PHE A 20 36.88 15.77 -25.43
CA PHE A 20 35.67 15.83 -24.60
C PHE A 20 35.44 14.52 -23.84
N VAL A 21 35.45 13.38 -24.54
CA VAL A 21 35.27 12.06 -23.91
C VAL A 21 36.39 11.74 -22.92
N LYS A 22 37.63 12.11 -23.23
CA LYS A 22 38.77 11.96 -22.32
C LYS A 22 38.59 12.77 -21.04
N SER A 23 38.13 14.02 -21.11
CA SER A 23 37.86 14.86 -19.94
C SER A 23 36.79 14.26 -19.02
N VAL A 24 35.72 13.70 -19.59
CA VAL A 24 34.63 13.07 -18.84
C VAL A 24 35.11 11.79 -18.14
N ILE A 25 35.94 10.99 -18.83
CA ILE A 25 36.54 9.78 -18.26
C ILE A 25 37.50 10.14 -17.11
N GLU A 26 38.34 11.17 -17.27
CA GLU A 26 39.25 11.63 -16.21
C GLU A 26 38.48 12.12 -14.97
N GLN A 27 37.36 12.82 -15.17
CA GLN A 27 36.51 13.31 -14.09
C GLN A 27 35.83 12.16 -13.32
N VAL A 28 35.30 11.16 -14.04
CA VAL A 28 34.72 9.96 -13.43
C VAL A 28 35.78 9.12 -12.70
N LEU A 29 36.99 9.03 -13.24
CA LEU A 29 38.10 8.34 -12.58
C LEU A 29 38.50 9.01 -11.27
N GLU A 30 38.48 10.34 -11.21
CA GLU A 30 38.79 11.10 -10.01
C GLU A 30 37.69 10.95 -8.93
N GLU A 31 36.41 10.94 -9.34
CA GLU A 31 35.29 10.62 -8.44
C GLU A 31 35.38 9.20 -7.88
N VAL A 32 35.69 8.20 -8.72
CA VAL A 32 35.84 6.81 -8.28
C VAL A 32 37.02 6.65 -7.33
N LYS A 33 38.15 7.35 -7.56
CA LYS A 33 39.28 7.37 -6.61
C LYS A 33 38.89 8.00 -5.28
N THR A 34 38.11 9.08 -5.31
CA THR A 34 37.65 9.79 -4.12
C THR A 34 36.70 8.92 -3.29
N GLN A 35 35.73 8.27 -3.94
CA GLN A 35 34.82 7.32 -3.28
C GLN A 35 35.56 6.10 -2.73
N LYS A 36 36.56 5.57 -3.43
CA LYS A 36 37.40 4.47 -2.94
C LYS A 36 38.22 4.87 -1.72
N SER A 37 38.72 6.11 -1.67
CA SER A 37 39.44 6.65 -0.50
C SER A 37 38.51 6.81 0.71
N GLN A 38 37.30 7.34 0.51
CA GLN A 38 36.28 7.43 1.57
C GLN A 38 35.89 6.06 2.10
N LEU A 39 35.62 5.08 1.22
CA LEU A 39 35.24 3.73 1.62
C LEU A 39 36.37 3.03 2.39
N ASN A 40 37.62 3.23 2.00
CA ASN A 40 38.78 2.71 2.75
C ASN A 40 38.88 3.37 4.14
N GLY A 41 38.61 4.67 4.25
CA GLY A 41 38.57 5.38 5.54
C GLY A 41 37.46 4.86 6.47
N GLU A 42 36.28 4.58 5.93
CA GLU A 42 35.17 3.99 6.69
C GLU A 42 35.47 2.56 7.15
N ILE A 43 36.12 1.75 6.30
CA ILE A 43 36.56 0.39 6.65
C ILE A 43 37.64 0.44 7.75
N GLU A 44 38.59 1.37 7.68
CA GLU A 44 39.63 1.54 8.72
C GLU A 44 39.00 1.99 10.04
N LEU A 45 37.99 2.87 10.00
CA LEU A 45 37.27 3.32 11.19
C LEU A 45 36.47 2.18 11.84
N GLU A 46 35.77 1.36 11.06
CA GLU A 46 35.07 0.17 11.57
C GLU A 46 36.05 -0.88 12.10
N ARG A 47 37.21 -1.06 11.46
CA ARG A 47 38.28 -1.92 11.97
C ARG A 47 38.79 -1.45 13.34
N LEU A 48 39.02 -0.15 13.51
CA LEU A 48 39.46 0.45 14.79
C LEU A 48 38.38 0.33 15.87
N LYS A 49 37.10 0.49 15.54
CA LYS A 49 35.99 0.21 16.46
C LYS A 49 35.99 -1.26 16.90
N LEU A 50 36.22 -2.18 15.97
CA LEU A 50 36.27 -3.61 16.27
C LEU A 50 37.47 -4.00 17.15
N GLU A 51 38.64 -3.38 16.92
CA GLU A 51 39.82 -3.56 17.78
C GLU A 51 39.61 -3.00 19.20
N LYS A 52 38.90 -1.87 19.33
CA LYS A 52 38.49 -1.33 20.64
C LYS A 52 37.57 -2.31 21.40
N VAL A 53 36.56 -2.86 20.74
CA VAL A 53 35.65 -3.85 21.34
C VAL A 53 36.40 -5.12 21.77
N LYS A 54 37.38 -5.58 20.97
CA LYS A 54 38.24 -6.71 21.34
C LYS A 54 39.09 -6.42 22.57
N ALA A 55 39.67 -5.23 22.66
CA ALA A 55 40.46 -4.81 23.83
C ALA A 55 39.59 -4.73 25.10
N GLU A 56 38.37 -4.21 24.99
CA GLU A 56 37.41 -4.17 26.10
C GLU A 56 36.98 -5.57 26.56
N LEU A 57 36.80 -6.51 25.63
CA LEU A 57 36.51 -7.93 25.93
C LEU A 57 37.68 -8.65 26.60
N GLU A 58 38.93 -8.38 26.20
CA GLU A 58 40.10 -8.93 26.90
C GLU A 58 40.26 -8.36 28.30
N LEU A 59 40.00 -7.06 28.48
CA LEU A 59 39.95 -6.41 29.80
C LEU A 59 38.87 -7.01 30.70
N ALA A 60 37.68 -7.31 30.14
CA ALA A 60 36.61 -7.97 30.87
C ALA A 60 36.99 -9.40 31.30
N ARG A 61 37.67 -10.16 30.43
CA ARG A 61 38.19 -11.51 30.74
C ARG A 61 39.28 -11.48 31.81
N PHE A 62 40.16 -10.49 31.79
CA PHE A 62 41.19 -10.32 32.81
C PHE A 62 40.59 -9.96 34.18
N ARG A 63 39.49 -9.20 34.20
CA ARG A 63 38.74 -8.89 35.44
C ARG A 63 37.98 -10.09 36.00
N THR A 64 37.56 -11.03 35.15
CA THR A 64 36.90 -12.28 35.58
C THR A 64 37.89 -13.34 36.05
N SER A 65 39.11 -13.39 35.51
CA SER A 65 40.15 -14.31 35.99
C SER A 65 40.79 -13.87 37.31
N ALA A 66 40.89 -12.55 37.56
CA ALA A 66 41.42 -12.00 38.82
C ALA A 66 40.47 -12.20 40.03
N ASN A 67 39.16 -12.33 39.80
CA ASN A 67 38.17 -12.58 40.86
C ASN A 67 38.02 -14.06 41.25
N ASN A 68 38.62 -14.98 40.49
CA ASN A 68 38.52 -16.43 40.74
C ASN A 68 39.77 -17.04 41.40
N SER A 69 40.73 -16.22 41.84
CA SER A 69 41.97 -16.69 42.52
C SER A 69 41.98 -16.51 44.04
N GLU A 70 40.88 -16.09 44.66
CA GLU A 70 40.71 -16.07 46.12
C GLU A 70 39.50 -16.94 46.53
N THR A 71 39.69 -18.26 46.59
CA THR A 71 39.16 -19.12 47.68
C THR A 71 39.60 -20.57 47.46
N SER A 72 40.47 -20.97 48.38
CA SER A 72 41.07 -22.25 48.68
C SER A 72 40.16 -23.49 48.76
N LEU A 73 40.74 -24.63 48.35
CA LEU A 73 40.89 -25.88 49.12
C LEU A 73 39.64 -26.47 49.83
N ASN A 74 39.11 -27.59 49.31
CA ASN A 74 39.01 -28.89 50.00
C ASN A 74 38.17 -29.89 49.18
N GLY A 75 38.57 -31.17 49.23
CA GLY A 75 37.97 -32.24 48.43
C GLY A 75 36.66 -32.81 48.98
N GLY A 76 36.08 -33.74 48.21
CA GLY A 76 34.96 -34.58 48.63
C GLY A 76 33.90 -34.73 47.54
N GLU A 77 33.65 -35.98 47.12
CA GLU A 77 32.54 -36.38 46.26
C GLU A 77 31.18 -36.09 46.90
N THR A 78 30.22 -35.53 46.16
CA THR A 78 28.85 -36.03 45.92
C THR A 78 27.91 -34.92 45.42
N GLU A 79 26.91 -35.36 44.67
CA GLU A 79 25.93 -34.63 43.87
C GLU A 79 25.23 -33.47 44.60
N ALA A 80 25.11 -32.34 43.88
CA ALA A 80 24.03 -31.39 44.07
C ALA A 80 23.60 -30.85 42.69
N SER A 81 22.35 -31.10 42.34
CA SER A 81 21.67 -30.61 41.15
C SER A 81 21.73 -29.08 41.07
N ILE A 82 22.16 -28.53 39.93
CA ILE A 82 21.95 -27.14 39.58
C ILE A 82 21.35 -27.05 38.17
N ASP A 83 20.33 -26.21 38.12
CA ASP A 83 19.40 -25.82 37.08
C ASP A 83 20.00 -25.65 35.67
N PHE A 84 19.37 -26.24 34.66
CA PHE A 84 19.83 -26.25 33.26
C PHE A 84 19.37 -25.04 32.44
N ASP A 85 18.90 -23.95 33.07
CA ASP A 85 18.37 -22.78 32.37
C ASP A 85 19.40 -21.69 32.00
N THR A 86 20.70 -21.89 32.24
CA THR A 86 21.72 -20.84 31.99
C THR A 86 22.87 -21.17 31.01
N LEU A 87 22.79 -22.24 30.22
CA LEU A 87 23.81 -22.53 29.19
C LEU A 87 23.21 -22.75 27.79
N LYS A 88 22.84 -21.65 27.13
CA LYS A 88 22.71 -21.62 25.66
C LYS A 88 24.02 -21.17 25.05
N GLU A 89 24.83 -22.14 24.61
CA GLU A 89 25.50 -22.18 23.30
C GLU A 89 26.47 -23.38 23.25
N PRO A 90 26.29 -24.35 22.35
CA PRO A 90 27.37 -25.22 21.91
C PRO A 90 28.03 -24.60 20.67
N ILE A 91 29.30 -24.25 20.88
CA ILE A 91 30.33 -24.01 19.87
C ILE A 91 30.39 -25.23 18.92
N VAL A 92 30.05 -25.02 17.65
CA VAL A 92 30.57 -25.83 16.54
C VAL A 92 31.05 -24.86 15.45
N SER A 93 32.34 -24.94 15.16
CA SER A 93 33.10 -23.97 14.36
C SER A 93 32.80 -24.02 12.86
N ASP A 94 32.53 -22.86 12.27
CA ASP A 94 32.29 -22.57 10.84
C ASP A 94 33.45 -22.85 9.85
N LYS A 95 34.52 -23.54 10.26
CA LYS A 95 35.71 -23.72 9.42
C LYS A 95 35.63 -24.81 8.35
N MET A 96 34.48 -25.47 8.16
CA MET A 96 34.31 -26.51 7.13
C MET A 96 33.46 -26.11 5.91
N PHE A 97 32.90 -24.88 5.87
CA PHE A 97 32.07 -24.41 4.74
C PHE A 97 32.72 -23.32 3.87
N GLN A 98 33.95 -22.89 4.16
CA GLN A 98 34.62 -21.79 3.44
C GLN A 98 35.36 -22.18 2.14
N THR A 99 35.06 -23.33 1.53
CA THR A 99 35.64 -23.72 0.23
C THR A 99 34.59 -23.94 -0.85
N ILE A 100 33.55 -23.11 -0.86
CA ILE A 100 32.61 -23.01 -1.99
C ILE A 100 32.55 -21.56 -2.44
N ASP A 101 33.46 -21.25 -3.36
CA ASP A 101 33.42 -20.24 -4.42
C ASP A 101 32.66 -18.91 -4.17
N ARG A 102 33.44 -17.87 -3.86
CA ARG A 102 32.99 -16.49 -3.63
C ARG A 102 32.44 -15.79 -4.88
N GLU A 103 32.57 -16.35 -6.09
CA GLU A 103 31.95 -15.77 -7.29
C GLU A 103 30.44 -16.05 -7.39
N THR A 104 29.93 -17.09 -6.71
CA THR A 104 28.50 -17.45 -6.81
C THR A 104 27.61 -16.67 -5.81
N ALA A 105 28.18 -16.17 -4.71
CA ALA A 105 27.43 -15.48 -3.65
C ALA A 105 27.07 -14.01 -3.98
N ALA A 106 27.67 -13.42 -5.02
CA ALA A 106 27.41 -12.02 -5.43
C ALA A 106 26.14 -11.86 -6.30
N HIS A 107 25.42 -12.93 -6.62
CA HIS A 107 24.31 -12.89 -7.59
C HIS A 107 22.92 -13.22 -7.04
N ILE A 108 22.78 -13.45 -5.74
CA ILE A 108 21.48 -13.70 -5.11
C ILE A 108 21.40 -12.91 -3.80
N ASN A 109 20.73 -11.76 -3.82
CA ASN A 109 20.43 -10.99 -2.62
C ASN A 109 19.25 -11.65 -1.91
N ILE A 110 19.52 -12.59 -0.98
CA ILE A 110 18.52 -13.07 -0.01
C ILE A 110 18.74 -12.25 1.26
N ARG A 111 17.85 -11.28 1.55
CA ARG A 111 17.77 -10.70 2.90
C ARG A 111 17.00 -11.68 3.79
N GLN A 112 17.70 -12.36 4.69
CA GLN A 112 17.08 -13.10 5.80
C GLN A 112 16.82 -12.15 6.97
N SER A 113 15.56 -12.00 7.37
CA SER A 113 15.20 -11.53 8.71
C SER A 113 15.10 -12.74 9.63
N GLY A 114 15.68 -12.62 10.83
CA GLY A 114 15.96 -13.72 11.76
C GLY A 114 14.74 -14.41 12.40
N ASP A 115 15.08 -15.57 12.94
CA ASP A 115 14.41 -16.43 13.93
C ASP A 115 13.14 -17.21 13.59
N TRP A 116 12.98 -18.29 14.37
CA TRP A 116 11.90 -19.28 14.47
C TRP A 116 12.06 -20.58 13.64
N PHE A 117 12.92 -21.48 14.15
CA PHE A 117 12.87 -22.92 13.89
C PHE A 117 12.03 -23.64 14.95
N ARG A 118 10.82 -24.10 14.57
CA ARG A 118 10.19 -25.32 15.12
C ARG A 118 9.35 -26.00 14.00
N PRO A 119 9.40 -27.34 13.84
CA PRO A 119 8.66 -28.05 12.79
C PRO A 119 7.23 -28.35 13.25
N LEU A 120 6.20 -28.04 12.44
CA LEU A 120 4.83 -28.56 12.64
C LEU A 120 3.96 -28.57 11.34
N GLN A 121 3.48 -29.79 11.03
CA GLN A 121 2.35 -30.36 10.26
C GLN A 121 1.80 -29.78 8.92
N LEU A 122 1.44 -30.73 8.03
CA LEU A 122 0.93 -30.62 6.65
C LEU A 122 -0.56 -30.19 6.54
N GLY A 123 -0.90 -29.42 5.49
CA GLY A 123 -2.26 -29.45 4.87
C GLY A 123 -3.14 -28.17 4.82
N LYS A 124 -2.67 -27.00 4.35
CA LYS A 124 -3.56 -25.82 4.11
C LYS A 124 -3.21 -24.97 2.87
N GLU A 125 -4.24 -24.32 2.29
CA GLU A 125 -4.35 -23.59 0.99
C GLU A 125 -3.54 -22.25 0.92
N CYS A 126 -3.30 -21.70 -0.29
CA CYS A 126 -2.62 -20.41 -0.52
C CYS A 126 -3.25 -19.60 -1.68
N ASP A 127 -3.26 -18.26 -1.59
CA ASP A 127 -3.91 -17.32 -2.53
C ASP A 127 -2.90 -16.62 -3.50
N LEU A 128 -3.33 -16.27 -4.72
CA LEU A 128 -2.54 -15.56 -5.76
C LEU A 128 -3.04 -14.14 -6.07
N TYR A 129 -2.12 -13.24 -6.38
CA TYR A 129 -2.28 -11.81 -6.65
C TYR A 129 -1.42 -11.39 -7.85
N PHE A 130 -1.82 -10.40 -8.64
CA PHE A 130 -0.94 -9.76 -9.63
C PHE A 130 -0.15 -8.60 -9.01
N THR A 131 1.09 -8.39 -9.47
CA THR A 131 1.79 -7.11 -9.34
C THR A 131 2.29 -6.67 -10.71
N SER A 132 1.86 -5.51 -11.19
CA SER A 132 2.50 -4.82 -12.31
C SER A 132 3.56 -3.88 -11.76
N SER A 133 4.83 -4.10 -12.13
CA SER A 133 5.86 -3.07 -12.00
C SER A 133 6.02 -2.39 -13.34
N GLY A 134 5.35 -1.24 -13.52
CA GLY A 134 5.68 -0.31 -14.59
C GLY A 134 7.04 0.32 -14.28
N ALA A 135 8.08 -0.14 -14.99
CA ALA A 135 9.34 0.57 -15.15
C ALA A 135 9.99 0.10 -16.45
N GLU A 136 10.25 1.04 -17.35
CA GLU A 136 11.06 0.83 -18.55
C GLU A 136 12.40 0.17 -18.16
N ALA A 137 12.69 -1.00 -18.73
CA ALA A 137 13.99 -1.65 -18.60
C ALA A 137 14.51 -2.03 -19.99
N THR A 138 15.25 -1.10 -20.56
CA THR A 138 16.09 -1.27 -21.75
C THR A 138 17.11 -2.39 -21.51
N LEU A 139 17.09 -3.41 -22.37
CA LEU A 139 18.11 -4.46 -22.64
C LEU A 139 19.31 -4.60 -21.67
N ALA A 140 19.24 -5.60 -20.78
CA ALA A 140 20.28 -6.62 -20.52
C ALA A 140 20.08 -7.23 -19.12
N ASN A 141 20.05 -8.57 -19.04
CA ASN A 141 19.84 -9.41 -17.85
C ASN A 141 18.39 -9.49 -17.33
N ILE A 142 17.67 -10.50 -17.82
CA ILE A 142 16.48 -11.04 -17.16
C ILE A 142 16.90 -11.56 -15.78
N ARG A 143 16.70 -10.75 -14.74
CA ARG A 143 16.72 -11.19 -13.34
C ARG A 143 15.30 -11.16 -12.81
N THR A 144 14.63 -12.30 -12.82
CA THR A 144 13.34 -12.49 -12.14
C THR A 144 13.54 -12.22 -10.65
N LYS A 145 13.00 -11.10 -10.13
CA LYS A 145 13.01 -10.80 -8.69
C LYS A 145 11.74 -11.35 -8.07
N PHE A 146 11.89 -12.33 -7.18
CA PHE A 146 10.79 -12.84 -6.35
C PHE A 146 10.60 -11.92 -5.14
N TRP A 147 9.37 -11.43 -4.93
CA TRP A 147 8.98 -10.81 -3.66
C TRP A 147 8.12 -11.81 -2.89
N ILE A 148 8.65 -12.32 -1.78
CA ILE A 148 7.94 -13.25 -0.89
C ILE A 148 7.84 -12.55 0.46
N VAL A 149 6.62 -12.26 0.88
CA VAL A 149 6.36 -11.74 2.23
C VAL A 149 5.85 -12.91 3.09
N ASN A 150 6.75 -13.45 3.92
CA ASN A 150 6.54 -14.51 4.92
C ASN A 150 5.81 -15.79 4.45
N GLY A 151 6.56 -16.72 3.84
CA GLY A 151 6.07 -18.04 3.42
C GLY A 151 6.32 -19.17 4.43
N ARG A 152 5.26 -19.93 4.77
CA ARG A 152 5.33 -21.23 5.47
C ARG A 152 5.93 -22.34 4.57
N SER A 153 6.17 -23.53 5.15
CA SER A 153 7.00 -24.64 4.63
C SER A 153 6.77 -25.09 3.17
N LYS A 154 5.54 -25.06 2.64
CA LYS A 154 5.24 -25.45 1.24
C LYS A 154 5.88 -24.50 0.21
N VAL A 155 5.85 -23.18 0.43
CA VAL A 155 6.48 -22.16 -0.45
C VAL A 155 8.01 -22.31 -0.49
N LYS A 156 8.63 -22.66 0.65
CA LYS A 156 10.08 -22.95 0.73
C LYS A 156 10.49 -24.18 -0.09
N ARG A 157 9.59 -25.16 -0.28
CA ARG A 157 9.84 -26.39 -1.06
C ARG A 157 9.82 -26.09 -2.56
N VAL A 158 8.83 -25.33 -3.03
CA VAL A 158 8.71 -24.85 -4.42
C VAL A 158 9.98 -24.10 -4.85
N ILE A 159 10.46 -23.17 -4.02
CA ILE A 159 11.66 -22.38 -4.30
C ILE A 159 12.93 -23.24 -4.30
N LYS A 160 13.09 -24.16 -3.34
CA LYS A 160 14.24 -25.09 -3.32
C LYS A 160 14.25 -25.97 -4.58
N GLN A 161 13.09 -26.40 -5.07
CA GLN A 161 12.97 -27.20 -6.29
C GLN A 161 13.28 -26.37 -7.55
N CYS A 162 12.76 -25.14 -7.66
CA CYS A 162 13.07 -24.21 -8.78
C CYS A 162 14.58 -23.89 -8.83
N ILE A 163 15.23 -23.65 -7.69
CA ILE A 163 16.67 -23.44 -7.61
C ILE A 163 17.45 -24.71 -8.02
N LYS A 164 16.92 -25.90 -7.72
CA LYS A 164 17.51 -27.18 -8.14
C LYS A 164 17.43 -27.36 -9.66
N CYS A 165 16.30 -27.00 -10.28
CA CYS A 165 16.13 -27.01 -11.74
C CYS A 165 17.07 -26.00 -12.44
N LEU A 166 17.27 -24.81 -11.86
CA LEU A 166 18.21 -23.81 -12.36
C LEU A 166 19.67 -24.29 -12.33
N LYS A 167 20.08 -25.11 -11.34
CA LYS A 167 21.43 -25.69 -11.26
C LYS A 167 21.71 -26.75 -12.32
N VAL A 168 20.69 -27.45 -12.83
CA VAL A 168 20.86 -28.49 -13.86
C VAL A 168 21.03 -27.87 -15.26
N SER A 169 20.43 -26.70 -15.51
CA SER A 169 20.52 -25.95 -16.78
C SER A 169 21.91 -25.34 -17.08
N ALA A 170 22.77 -25.14 -16.07
CA ALA A 170 24.07 -24.49 -16.24
C ALA A 170 25.07 -25.26 -17.14
N LYS A 171 24.83 -26.54 -17.45
CA LYS A 171 25.66 -27.33 -18.37
C LYS A 171 25.38 -27.08 -19.88
N GLY A 172 24.27 -26.44 -20.24
CA GLY A 172 23.90 -26.17 -21.65
C GLY A 172 24.31 -24.78 -22.18
N LYS A 173 25.00 -23.97 -21.37
CA LYS A 173 25.24 -22.53 -21.60
C LYS A 173 25.99 -22.19 -22.91
N ASN A 174 26.80 -23.11 -23.42
CA ASN A 174 27.64 -22.85 -24.60
C ASN A 174 26.89 -23.00 -25.93
N GLN A 175 25.83 -23.80 -25.99
CA GLN A 175 25.05 -23.99 -27.23
C GLN A 175 24.06 -22.83 -27.44
N MET A 176 23.40 -22.38 -26.37
CA MET A 176 22.43 -21.28 -26.38
C MET A 176 23.05 -19.93 -26.78
N MET A 177 24.31 -19.67 -26.41
CA MET A 177 25.03 -18.44 -26.79
C MET A 177 25.41 -18.43 -28.27
N ALA A 178 25.58 -19.59 -28.91
CA ALA A 178 25.84 -19.70 -30.34
C ALA A 178 24.57 -19.43 -31.17
N ASP A 179 23.42 -19.92 -30.71
CA ASP A 179 22.14 -19.73 -31.39
C ASP A 179 21.61 -18.29 -31.26
N LEU A 180 21.90 -17.60 -30.14
CA LEU A 180 21.57 -16.18 -29.96
C LEU A 180 22.44 -15.24 -30.84
N ALA A 181 23.63 -15.67 -31.24
CA ALA A 181 24.50 -14.87 -32.12
C ALA A 181 24.02 -14.87 -33.58
N SER A 182 23.28 -15.89 -34.02
CA SER A 182 22.79 -16.01 -35.40
C SER A 182 21.43 -15.32 -35.65
N ALA A 183 20.66 -15.00 -34.60
CA ALA A 183 19.35 -14.36 -34.70
C ALA A 183 19.36 -12.82 -34.84
N ARG A 184 20.52 -12.20 -35.10
CA ARG A 184 20.64 -10.74 -35.33
C ARG A 184 20.25 -10.33 -36.76
N SER A 185 19.01 -10.59 -37.14
CA SER A 185 18.32 -9.82 -38.17
C SER A 185 16.83 -10.13 -38.02
N HIS A 186 15.99 -9.13 -38.23
CA HIS A 186 14.52 -9.11 -38.13
C HIS A 186 14.00 -8.32 -36.93
N SER A 187 13.28 -7.27 -37.30
CA SER A 187 12.72 -6.18 -36.54
C SER A 187 11.65 -6.61 -35.53
N PHE A 188 11.92 -6.41 -34.24
CA PHE A 188 10.88 -6.30 -33.21
C PHE A 188 10.77 -4.84 -32.77
N ARG A 189 9.98 -4.04 -33.50
CA ARG A 189 9.39 -2.79 -32.99
C ARG A 189 7.92 -3.10 -32.69
N ASN A 190 7.45 -2.73 -31.50
CA ASN A 190 6.06 -2.81 -31.00
C ASN A 190 5.62 -4.11 -30.30
N CYS A 191 6.29 -4.50 -29.23
CA CYS A 191 5.65 -5.34 -28.19
C CYS A 191 5.96 -4.74 -26.81
N ASN A 192 4.99 -4.02 -26.22
CA ASN A 192 5.03 -3.65 -24.80
C ASN A 192 4.75 -4.92 -23.98
N LEU A 193 5.79 -5.69 -23.66
CA LEU A 193 5.68 -6.75 -22.65
C LEU A 193 5.82 -6.11 -21.26
N SER A 194 4.68 -5.93 -20.56
CA SER A 194 4.67 -5.75 -19.12
C SER A 194 5.22 -7.00 -18.46
N ILE A 195 6.27 -6.88 -17.63
CA ILE A 195 6.71 -7.98 -16.79
C ILE A 195 5.64 -8.15 -15.70
N GLU A 196 4.79 -9.14 -15.89
CA GLU A 196 3.77 -9.52 -14.92
C GLU A 196 4.37 -10.51 -13.93
N ALA A 197 4.52 -10.07 -12.68
CA ALA A 197 4.84 -10.95 -11.57
C ALA A 197 3.55 -11.31 -10.82
N VAL A 198 3.47 -12.54 -10.32
CA VAL A 198 2.38 -13.00 -9.48
C VAL A 198 2.87 -13.02 -8.02
N LEU A 199 2.20 -12.28 -7.15
CA LEU A 199 2.39 -12.28 -5.71
C LEU A 199 1.56 -13.43 -5.10
N VAL A 200 2.16 -14.26 -4.24
CA VAL A 200 1.48 -15.36 -3.56
C VAL A 200 1.41 -15.05 -2.06
N LYS A 201 0.24 -15.17 -1.42
CA LYS A 201 0.07 -14.96 0.02
C LYS A 201 -0.63 -16.14 0.70
N GLY A 202 -0.37 -16.33 2.00
CA GLY A 202 -1.14 -17.27 2.83
C GLY A 202 -2.46 -16.67 3.29
N GLU A 203 -3.49 -17.52 3.47
CA GLU A 203 -4.88 -17.12 3.78
C GLU A 203 -5.00 -16.19 5.02
N ASP A 204 -4.13 -16.34 6.02
CA ASP A 204 -4.21 -15.61 7.30
C ASP A 204 -3.71 -14.14 7.24
N ASN A 205 -3.23 -13.64 6.09
CA ASN A 205 -2.64 -12.29 6.00
C ASN A 205 -3.70 -11.19 5.75
N SER A 206 -4.44 -10.83 6.80
CA SER A 206 -5.43 -9.74 6.82
C SER A 206 -4.84 -8.34 6.55
N LYS A 207 -3.51 -8.18 6.64
CA LYS A 207 -2.81 -6.90 6.48
C LYS A 207 -2.42 -6.54 5.04
N LEU A 208 -2.50 -7.48 4.10
CA LEU A 208 -2.15 -7.27 2.68
C LEU A 208 -3.41 -7.32 1.81
N LEU A 209 -3.49 -6.42 0.83
CA LEU A 209 -4.60 -6.18 -0.11
C LEU A 209 -5.45 -7.44 -0.37
N ASN A 210 -6.78 -7.33 -0.24
CA ASN A 210 -7.74 -8.44 -0.38
C ASN A 210 -8.10 -8.77 -1.85
N TRP A 211 -7.16 -8.48 -2.74
CA TRP A 211 -7.07 -8.74 -4.19
C TRP A 211 -7.10 -10.18 -4.70
N ASN A 212 -7.93 -11.12 -4.22
CA ASN A 212 -7.72 -12.56 -4.55
C ASN A 212 -8.33 -12.95 -5.91
N LEU A 213 -7.52 -13.48 -6.82
CA LEU A 213 -7.97 -13.91 -8.16
C LEU A 213 -8.22 -15.43 -8.22
N ALA A 214 -7.33 -16.19 -7.59
CA ALA A 214 -7.41 -17.64 -7.52
C ALA A 214 -6.55 -18.16 -6.36
N LYS A 215 -6.86 -19.40 -5.94
CA LYS A 215 -6.05 -20.16 -4.99
C LYS A 215 -5.17 -21.17 -5.71
N ILE A 216 -3.98 -21.40 -5.19
CA ILE A 216 -3.20 -22.61 -5.50
C ILE A 216 -3.64 -23.68 -4.52
N VAL A 217 -4.31 -24.72 -5.02
CA VAL A 217 -4.73 -25.85 -4.17
C VAL A 217 -3.63 -26.90 -4.03
N GLU A 218 -2.85 -27.14 -5.09
CA GLU A 218 -1.70 -28.05 -5.02
C GLU A 218 -0.61 -27.70 -6.05
N VAL A 219 0.65 -27.99 -5.69
CA VAL A 219 1.81 -27.88 -6.58
C VAL A 219 2.61 -29.17 -6.45
N HIS A 220 2.46 -30.04 -7.44
CA HIS A 220 3.02 -31.38 -7.39
C HIS A 220 4.17 -31.53 -8.40
N PRO A 221 5.43 -31.53 -7.94
CA PRO A 221 6.58 -31.81 -8.78
C PRO A 221 6.86 -33.32 -8.82
N GLY A 222 7.23 -33.85 -9.99
CA GLY A 222 7.66 -35.22 -10.12
C GLY A 222 8.62 -35.46 -11.30
N THR A 223 9.32 -36.57 -11.22
CA THR A 223 10.22 -37.09 -12.24
C THR A 223 10.36 -38.59 -12.00
N ASP A 224 10.68 -39.38 -13.01
CA ASP A 224 11.03 -40.78 -12.82
C ASP A 224 12.56 -40.98 -12.97
N ASP A 225 13.09 -41.99 -12.27
CA ASP A 225 14.52 -42.31 -12.34
C ASP A 225 14.91 -42.84 -13.72
N ILE A 226 13.95 -43.40 -14.48
CA ILE A 226 14.16 -43.91 -15.83
C ILE A 226 14.37 -42.76 -16.83
N THR A 227 13.54 -41.72 -16.83
CA THR A 227 13.74 -40.54 -17.70
C THR A 227 15.04 -39.84 -17.30
N ARG A 228 15.36 -39.73 -16.01
CA ARG A 228 16.68 -39.23 -15.58
C ARG A 228 17.83 -40.02 -16.18
N VAL A 229 17.78 -41.36 -16.13
CA VAL A 229 18.84 -42.21 -16.67
C VAL A 229 18.89 -42.13 -18.20
N VAL A 230 17.75 -42.03 -18.88
CA VAL A 230 17.69 -41.86 -20.35
C VAL A 230 18.24 -40.51 -20.74
N THR A 231 17.77 -39.39 -20.17
CA THR A 231 18.32 -38.05 -20.37
C THR A 231 19.84 -38.02 -20.14
N LEU A 232 20.31 -38.63 -19.05
CA LEU A 232 21.75 -38.69 -18.73
C LEU A 232 22.55 -39.52 -19.74
N LYS A 233 21.93 -40.50 -20.42
CA LYS A 233 22.59 -41.39 -21.39
C LYS A 233 22.47 -40.94 -22.84
N THR A 234 21.36 -40.35 -23.24
CA THR A 234 21.04 -40.04 -24.64
C THR A 234 21.10 -38.55 -24.95
N GLY A 235 21.03 -37.68 -23.92
CA GLY A 235 20.92 -36.23 -24.11
C GLY A 235 19.57 -35.79 -24.71
N ILE A 236 18.60 -36.70 -24.81
CA ILE A 236 17.27 -36.44 -25.36
C ILE A 236 16.25 -36.54 -24.23
N ASP A 237 15.55 -35.44 -23.98
CA ASP A 237 14.52 -35.32 -22.97
C ASP A 237 13.16 -35.80 -23.52
N VAL A 238 12.89 -37.10 -23.38
CA VAL A 238 11.57 -37.64 -23.71
C VAL A 238 10.86 -38.03 -22.41
N PRO A 239 9.86 -37.24 -21.95
CA PRO A 239 9.05 -37.66 -20.81
C PRO A 239 8.29 -38.94 -21.15
N SER A 240 8.06 -39.81 -20.16
CA SER A 240 7.28 -41.04 -20.35
C SER A 240 5.80 -40.83 -20.00
N VAL A 241 4.88 -41.38 -20.81
CA VAL A 241 3.43 -41.31 -20.54
C VAL A 241 3.08 -41.82 -19.13
N PRO A 242 3.63 -42.97 -18.63
CA PRO A 242 3.32 -43.45 -17.29
C PRO A 242 3.75 -42.48 -16.18
N MET A 243 4.88 -41.80 -16.34
CA MET A 243 5.37 -40.81 -15.38
C MET A 243 4.48 -39.57 -15.35
N LEU A 244 4.19 -38.99 -16.51
CA LEU A 244 3.28 -37.85 -16.61
C LEU A 244 1.91 -38.19 -16.03
N ARG A 245 1.38 -39.38 -16.35
CA ARG A 245 0.10 -39.86 -15.84
C ARG A 245 0.09 -39.94 -14.32
N LYS A 246 1.13 -40.55 -13.74
CA LYS A 246 1.24 -40.71 -12.29
C LYS A 246 1.29 -39.36 -11.58
N ILE A 247 2.18 -38.46 -12.00
CA ILE A 247 2.36 -37.16 -11.35
C ILE A 247 1.08 -36.33 -11.40
N MET A 248 0.41 -36.28 -12.56
CA MET A 248 -0.84 -35.53 -12.68
C MET A 248 -1.98 -36.17 -11.87
N SER A 249 -2.06 -37.50 -11.81
CA SER A 249 -3.08 -38.20 -10.99
C SER A 249 -2.85 -37.98 -9.50
N ASP A 250 -1.60 -38.11 -9.04
CA ASP A 250 -1.21 -37.88 -7.65
C ASP A 250 -1.51 -36.41 -7.23
N ALA A 251 -1.27 -35.44 -8.13
CA ALA A 251 -1.60 -34.03 -7.88
C ALA A 251 -3.10 -33.77 -7.69
N LEU A 252 -3.95 -34.37 -8.54
CA LEU A 252 -5.40 -34.24 -8.46
C LEU A 252 -5.97 -34.91 -7.21
N GLU A 253 -5.43 -36.08 -6.84
CA GLU A 253 -5.79 -36.80 -5.62
C GLU A 253 -5.42 -36.01 -4.37
N GLU A 254 -4.19 -35.48 -4.30
CA GLU A 254 -3.73 -34.63 -3.20
C GLU A 254 -4.55 -33.33 -3.08
N ALA A 255 -4.93 -32.74 -4.22
CA ALA A 255 -5.79 -31.57 -4.29
C ALA A 255 -7.26 -31.87 -3.95
N LYS A 256 -7.66 -33.14 -3.93
CA LYS A 256 -9.06 -33.60 -3.80
C LYS A 256 -9.98 -32.97 -4.84
N VAL A 257 -9.54 -32.97 -6.10
CA VAL A 257 -10.28 -32.42 -7.23
C VAL A 257 -10.79 -33.56 -8.11
N ASP A 258 -12.10 -33.58 -8.36
CA ASP A 258 -12.72 -34.56 -9.25
C ASP A 258 -12.41 -34.24 -10.71
N LEU A 259 -12.25 -35.28 -11.54
CA LEU A 259 -11.91 -35.12 -12.97
C LEU A 259 -13.00 -34.38 -13.76
N ASP A 260 -14.26 -34.52 -13.32
CA ASP A 260 -15.41 -33.85 -13.92
C ASP A 260 -15.43 -32.34 -13.62
N ASP A 261 -14.75 -31.90 -12.56
CA ASP A 261 -14.59 -30.49 -12.20
C ASP A 261 -13.51 -29.78 -13.03
N ILE A 262 -12.75 -30.50 -13.86
CA ILE A 262 -11.76 -29.93 -14.78
C ILE A 262 -12.36 -29.85 -16.17
N GLU A 263 -12.57 -28.65 -16.71
CA GLU A 263 -12.93 -28.46 -18.13
C GLU A 263 -11.72 -28.15 -19.02
N TYR A 264 -10.68 -27.55 -18.46
CA TYR A 264 -9.55 -27.00 -19.19
C TYR A 264 -8.21 -27.31 -18.52
N VAL A 265 -7.21 -27.67 -19.32
CA VAL A 265 -5.81 -27.81 -18.91
C VAL A 265 -4.92 -26.88 -19.73
N GLU A 266 -4.12 -26.07 -19.05
CA GLU A 266 -3.02 -25.32 -19.65
C GLU A 266 -1.80 -26.25 -19.69
N ALA A 267 -1.59 -26.87 -20.84
CA ALA A 267 -0.54 -27.86 -21.07
C ALA A 267 0.84 -27.20 -21.15
N HIS A 268 1.90 -28.02 -21.02
CA HIS A 268 3.23 -27.56 -21.33
C HIS A 268 3.34 -27.23 -22.82
N GLY A 269 2.94 -28.13 -23.72
CA GLY A 269 2.77 -27.86 -25.16
C GLY A 269 3.94 -27.07 -25.77
N ALA A 270 5.12 -27.67 -25.80
CA ALA A 270 6.35 -27.03 -26.24
C ALA A 270 6.46 -26.94 -27.78
N GLY A 271 5.56 -27.58 -28.53
CA GLY A 271 5.64 -27.71 -29.97
C GLY A 271 6.55 -28.85 -30.42
N THR A 272 6.89 -29.78 -29.52
CA THR A 272 7.75 -30.93 -29.86
C THR A 272 6.89 -32.11 -30.28
N GLN A 273 7.17 -32.72 -31.43
CA GLN A 273 6.30 -33.77 -31.96
C GLN A 273 6.14 -34.97 -30.99
N ILE A 274 7.22 -35.38 -30.32
CA ILE A 274 7.20 -36.49 -29.37
C ILE A 274 6.68 -36.04 -28.00
N GLY A 275 7.16 -34.90 -27.49
CA GLY A 275 6.78 -34.42 -26.15
C GLY A 275 5.30 -34.04 -26.07
N ASP A 276 4.80 -33.29 -27.06
CA ASP A 276 3.38 -32.89 -27.11
C ASP A 276 2.48 -34.12 -27.29
N GLY A 277 2.90 -35.09 -28.10
CA GLY A 277 2.20 -36.38 -28.23
C GLY A 277 2.16 -37.15 -26.91
N THR A 278 3.27 -37.19 -26.19
CA THR A 278 3.37 -37.86 -24.88
C THR A 278 2.49 -37.18 -23.83
N GLU A 279 2.53 -35.85 -23.73
CA GLU A 279 1.70 -35.09 -22.80
C GLU A 279 0.21 -35.26 -23.11
N ALA A 280 -0.19 -35.12 -24.39
CA ALA A 280 -1.57 -35.32 -24.81
C ALA A 280 -2.07 -36.74 -24.52
N ASN A 281 -1.26 -37.77 -24.79
CA ASN A 281 -1.61 -39.15 -24.45
C ASN A 281 -1.80 -39.36 -22.94
N ALA A 282 -0.94 -38.74 -22.11
CA ALA A 282 -1.09 -38.82 -20.67
C ALA A 282 -2.38 -38.16 -20.19
N LEU A 283 -2.72 -36.97 -20.72
CA LEU A 283 -3.98 -36.29 -20.44
C LEU A 283 -5.19 -37.10 -20.89
N GLY A 284 -5.14 -37.69 -22.08
CA GLY A 284 -6.19 -38.55 -22.62
C GLY A 284 -6.48 -39.76 -21.72
N GLN A 285 -5.43 -40.42 -21.21
CA GLN A 285 -5.57 -41.56 -20.30
C GLN A 285 -6.15 -41.19 -18.92
N ILE A 286 -5.96 -39.95 -18.45
CA ILE A 286 -6.52 -39.47 -17.18
C ILE A 286 -7.96 -39.01 -17.37
N PHE A 287 -8.17 -38.05 -18.28
CA PHE A 287 -9.39 -37.25 -18.32
C PHE A 287 -10.43 -37.75 -19.32
N CYS A 288 -10.03 -38.41 -20.41
CA CYS A 288 -10.97 -38.74 -21.50
C CYS A 288 -11.72 -40.07 -21.29
N LYS A 289 -11.38 -40.84 -20.24
CA LYS A 289 -12.09 -42.08 -19.92
C LYS A 289 -13.45 -41.77 -19.31
N ASN A 290 -14.53 -42.21 -19.97
CA ASN A 290 -15.93 -42.01 -19.55
C ASN A 290 -16.39 -40.55 -19.44
N ARG A 291 -15.67 -39.61 -20.06
CA ARG A 291 -16.02 -38.19 -20.05
C ARG A 291 -17.13 -37.89 -21.07
N ARG A 292 -18.11 -37.07 -20.68
CA ARG A 292 -19.27 -36.72 -21.52
C ARG A 292 -18.98 -35.63 -22.56
N SER A 293 -18.09 -34.71 -22.23
CA SER A 293 -17.65 -33.62 -23.10
C SER A 293 -16.13 -33.71 -23.32
N PRO A 294 -15.60 -33.18 -24.44
CA PRO A 294 -14.16 -33.11 -24.63
C PRO A 294 -13.47 -32.36 -23.48
N LEU A 295 -12.27 -32.79 -23.10
CA LEU A 295 -11.40 -31.95 -22.28
C LEU A 295 -10.81 -30.86 -23.16
N LEU A 296 -10.95 -29.60 -22.75
CA LEU A 296 -10.31 -28.49 -23.44
C LEU A 296 -8.83 -28.44 -23.07
N ILE A 297 -7.97 -28.22 -24.06
CA ILE A 297 -6.53 -28.11 -23.87
C ILE A 297 -6.01 -26.87 -24.59
N GLY A 298 -5.01 -26.22 -24.01
CA GLY A 298 -4.31 -25.13 -24.66
C GLY A 298 -2.90 -24.94 -24.12
N THR A 299 -2.16 -24.04 -24.76
CA THR A 299 -0.85 -23.57 -24.35
C THR A 299 -0.70 -22.11 -24.73
N ILE A 300 -0.13 -21.30 -23.84
CA ILE A 300 0.26 -19.91 -24.11
C ILE A 300 1.49 -19.83 -25.04
N LYS A 301 2.29 -20.91 -25.14
CA LYS A 301 3.54 -20.90 -25.89
C LYS A 301 3.34 -20.72 -27.39
N GLY A 302 2.16 -21.08 -27.91
CA GLY A 302 1.77 -20.74 -29.27
C GLY A 302 1.74 -19.22 -29.50
N ASN A 303 1.28 -18.46 -28.49
CA ASN A 303 1.08 -17.01 -28.54
C ASN A 303 2.36 -16.21 -28.28
N ILE A 304 3.18 -16.62 -27.31
CA ILE A 304 4.34 -15.83 -26.84
C ILE A 304 5.69 -16.53 -27.02
N GLY A 305 5.70 -17.76 -27.54
CA GLY A 305 6.90 -18.62 -27.58
C GLY A 305 7.19 -19.32 -26.25
N HIS A 306 8.20 -20.19 -26.24
CA HIS A 306 8.60 -20.92 -25.04
C HIS A 306 9.56 -20.08 -24.18
N THR A 307 9.07 -19.51 -23.08
CA THR A 307 9.83 -18.64 -22.18
C THR A 307 10.69 -19.40 -21.15
N GLU A 308 11.12 -20.62 -21.50
CA GLU A 308 11.91 -21.54 -20.67
C GLU A 308 11.49 -21.55 -19.18
N ALA A 309 12.32 -21.00 -18.29
CA ALA A 309 12.14 -21.02 -16.84
C ALA A 309 10.91 -20.22 -16.35
N SER A 310 10.40 -19.25 -17.12
CA SER A 310 9.19 -18.49 -16.77
C SER A 310 7.91 -19.08 -17.37
N SER A 311 8.01 -20.18 -18.14
CA SER A 311 6.87 -20.78 -18.83
C SER A 311 5.71 -21.17 -17.91
N ALA A 312 6.01 -21.64 -16.69
CA ALA A 312 4.99 -21.98 -15.69
C ALA A 312 4.16 -20.75 -15.29
N ILE A 313 4.82 -19.63 -15.01
CA ILE A 313 4.16 -18.40 -14.58
C ILE A 313 3.31 -17.84 -15.73
N CYS A 314 3.79 -17.87 -16.96
CA CYS A 314 3.01 -17.46 -18.13
C CYS A 314 1.70 -18.26 -18.26
N GLY A 315 1.75 -19.59 -18.05
CA GLY A 315 0.55 -20.44 -18.04
C GLY A 315 -0.41 -20.11 -16.89
N ILE A 316 0.13 -19.84 -15.70
CA ILE A 316 -0.67 -19.40 -14.54
C ILE A 316 -1.36 -18.07 -14.86
N ILE A 317 -0.63 -17.08 -15.40
CA ILE A 317 -1.17 -15.77 -15.76
C ILE A 317 -2.33 -15.89 -16.75
N LYS A 318 -2.16 -16.67 -17.82
CA LYS A 318 -3.24 -16.94 -18.78
C LYS A 318 -4.45 -17.58 -18.09
N SER A 319 -4.22 -18.48 -17.16
CA SER A 319 -5.28 -19.15 -16.40
C SER A 319 -6.02 -18.18 -15.46
N LEU A 320 -5.31 -17.24 -14.83
CA LEU A 320 -5.91 -16.17 -14.03
C LEU A 320 -6.76 -15.23 -14.90
N ILE A 321 -6.25 -14.83 -16.07
CA ILE A 321 -7.02 -14.04 -17.05
C ILE A 321 -8.27 -14.81 -17.49
N ALA A 322 -8.18 -16.13 -17.67
CA ALA A 322 -9.32 -16.96 -18.02
C ALA A 322 -10.38 -17.00 -16.92
N PHE A 323 -9.98 -17.04 -15.64
CA PHE A 323 -10.89 -16.92 -14.51
C PHE A 323 -11.55 -15.53 -14.41
N GLU A 324 -10.79 -14.45 -14.58
CA GLU A 324 -11.34 -13.09 -14.49
C GLU A 324 -12.33 -12.80 -15.63
N THR A 325 -12.03 -13.27 -16.83
CA THR A 325 -12.86 -13.02 -18.03
C THR A 325 -13.93 -14.09 -18.27
N SER A 326 -13.92 -15.18 -17.49
CA SER A 326 -14.71 -16.41 -17.73
C SER A 326 -14.52 -16.98 -19.15
N ARG A 327 -13.37 -16.70 -19.78
CA ARG A 327 -13.08 -17.07 -21.17
C ARG A 327 -11.65 -17.55 -21.32
N ILE A 328 -11.47 -18.71 -21.90
CA ILE A 328 -10.16 -19.29 -22.21
C ILE A 328 -9.59 -18.58 -23.45
N PRO A 329 -8.42 -17.93 -23.34
CA PRO A 329 -7.76 -17.34 -24.50
C PRO A 329 -7.33 -18.42 -25.50
N PRO A 330 -7.50 -18.20 -26.82
CA PRO A 330 -7.19 -19.19 -27.84
C PRO A 330 -5.68 -19.46 -27.95
N SER A 331 -5.34 -20.73 -28.11
CA SER A 331 -4.05 -21.16 -28.63
C SER A 331 -4.02 -20.96 -30.15
N ILE A 332 -2.88 -20.45 -30.63
CA ILE A 332 -2.67 -20.15 -32.05
C ILE A 332 -1.73 -21.19 -32.69
N LYS A 333 -1.66 -21.19 -34.03
CA LYS A 333 -0.84 -22.11 -34.85
C LYS A 333 -1.24 -23.58 -34.72
N TYR A 334 -2.52 -23.84 -34.50
CA TYR A 334 -3.10 -25.18 -34.53
C TYR A 334 -3.85 -25.38 -35.85
N GLU A 335 -3.36 -26.29 -36.69
CA GLU A 335 -3.96 -26.60 -37.99
C GLU A 335 -4.34 -28.08 -38.08
N THR A 336 -3.36 -28.97 -37.92
CA THR A 336 -3.55 -30.43 -37.99
C THR A 336 -3.18 -31.07 -36.65
N PRO A 337 -4.03 -31.95 -36.07
CA PRO A 337 -3.71 -32.65 -34.83
C PRO A 337 -2.48 -33.53 -34.97
N ASN A 338 -1.70 -33.65 -33.89
CA ASN A 338 -0.54 -34.53 -33.85
C ASN A 338 -1.00 -36.00 -33.97
N PRO A 339 -0.56 -36.77 -35.00
CA PRO A 339 -1.00 -38.15 -35.20
C PRO A 339 -0.56 -39.10 -34.07
N ASN A 340 0.44 -38.71 -33.27
CA ASN A 340 0.89 -39.47 -32.11
C ASN A 340 -0.01 -39.27 -30.87
N ALA A 341 -1.10 -38.51 -30.97
CA ALA A 341 -2.05 -38.25 -29.89
C ALA A 341 -3.48 -38.61 -30.34
N PRO A 342 -3.92 -39.88 -30.21
CA PRO A 342 -5.21 -40.35 -30.71
C PRO A 342 -6.40 -39.56 -30.15
N ASP A 343 -6.38 -39.20 -28.87
CA ASP A 343 -7.45 -38.42 -28.25
C ASP A 343 -7.62 -37.02 -28.85
N LEU A 344 -6.56 -36.40 -29.37
CA LEU A 344 -6.64 -35.13 -30.11
C LEU A 344 -7.25 -35.34 -31.51
N VAL A 345 -6.87 -36.43 -32.19
CA VAL A 345 -7.40 -36.78 -33.52
C VAL A 345 -8.89 -37.13 -33.44
N GLU A 346 -9.30 -37.86 -32.40
CA GLU A 346 -10.69 -38.26 -32.14
C GLU A 346 -11.55 -37.13 -31.55
N GLY A 347 -10.95 -35.99 -31.20
CA GLY A 347 -11.64 -34.84 -30.61
C GLY A 347 -12.06 -35.01 -29.15
N ARG A 348 -11.57 -36.06 -28.46
CA ARG A 348 -11.77 -36.26 -27.00
C ARG A 348 -10.94 -35.27 -26.18
N LEU A 349 -9.79 -34.88 -26.71
CA LEU A 349 -9.06 -33.67 -26.35
C LEU A 349 -9.32 -32.61 -27.44
N LYS A 350 -9.74 -31.40 -27.05
CA LYS A 350 -10.04 -30.32 -28.00
C LYS A 350 -9.17 -29.11 -27.72
N VAL A 351 -8.32 -28.74 -28.68
CA VAL A 351 -7.52 -27.52 -28.59
C VAL A 351 -8.45 -26.30 -28.67
N VAL A 352 -8.26 -25.35 -27.74
CA VAL A 352 -9.00 -24.09 -27.73
C VAL A 352 -8.41 -23.16 -28.81
N THR A 353 -9.06 -23.05 -29.96
CA THR A 353 -8.61 -22.21 -31.10
C THR A 353 -9.36 -20.89 -31.23
N GLU A 354 -10.45 -20.73 -30.48
CA GLU A 354 -11.28 -19.52 -30.42
C GLU A 354 -11.59 -19.19 -28.95
N PRO A 355 -11.88 -17.93 -28.60
CA PRO A 355 -12.29 -17.57 -27.24
C PRO A 355 -13.46 -18.43 -26.78
N THR A 356 -13.23 -19.27 -25.77
CA THR A 356 -14.18 -20.30 -25.33
C THR A 356 -14.58 -20.05 -23.89
N THR A 357 -15.86 -20.18 -23.55
CA THR A 357 -16.35 -20.01 -22.16
C THR A 357 -15.68 -21.02 -21.22
N LEU A 358 -15.28 -20.55 -20.04
CA LEU A 358 -14.79 -21.37 -18.94
C LEU A 358 -15.85 -21.43 -17.82
N ASN A 359 -16.41 -22.61 -17.54
CA ASN A 359 -17.32 -22.80 -16.41
C ASN A 359 -16.65 -23.49 -15.22
N SER A 360 -15.55 -24.19 -15.47
CA SER A 360 -14.74 -24.84 -14.44
C SER A 360 -14.21 -23.87 -13.38
N ASN A 361 -14.22 -24.34 -12.13
CA ASN A 361 -13.56 -23.66 -11.02
C ASN A 361 -12.08 -24.03 -10.91
N TYR A 362 -11.58 -25.00 -11.68
CA TYR A 362 -10.22 -25.47 -11.58
C TYR A 362 -9.49 -25.47 -12.94
N ILE A 363 -8.22 -25.07 -12.91
CA ILE A 363 -7.32 -25.16 -14.07
C ILE A 363 -5.99 -25.78 -13.60
N PRO A 364 -5.68 -27.01 -14.03
CA PRO A 364 -4.34 -27.56 -13.96
C PRO A 364 -3.41 -26.88 -14.99
N VAL A 365 -2.22 -26.49 -14.54
CA VAL A 365 -1.17 -25.86 -15.34
C VAL A 365 0.07 -26.75 -15.30
N ASN A 366 0.50 -27.24 -16.46
CA ASN A 366 1.67 -28.09 -16.59
C ASN A 366 2.92 -27.30 -16.99
N SER A 367 4.05 -27.63 -16.36
CA SER A 367 5.37 -27.14 -16.78
C SER A 367 6.39 -28.27 -16.72
N LEU A 368 6.95 -28.61 -17.88
CA LEU A 368 8.02 -29.59 -18.03
C LEU A 368 9.36 -28.86 -18.16
N GLY A 369 10.28 -29.15 -17.25
CA GLY A 369 11.67 -28.75 -17.39
C GLY A 369 12.42 -29.73 -18.29
N LEU A 370 13.44 -29.23 -19.00
CA LEU A 370 14.30 -30.04 -19.87
C LEU A 370 14.69 -31.36 -19.19
N GLY A 371 15.29 -31.33 -17.99
CA GLY A 371 15.70 -32.54 -17.26
C GLY A 371 14.60 -33.51 -16.77
N GLY A 372 13.44 -33.58 -17.42
CA GLY A 372 12.41 -34.60 -17.22
C GLY A 372 11.58 -34.41 -15.97
N THR A 373 11.54 -33.19 -15.43
CA THR A 373 10.74 -32.86 -14.24
C THR A 373 9.46 -32.17 -14.66
N LEU A 374 8.31 -32.80 -14.42
CA LEU A 374 6.99 -32.18 -14.52
C LEU A 374 6.67 -31.49 -13.20
N VAL A 375 6.11 -30.29 -13.28
CA VAL A 375 5.40 -29.66 -12.18
C VAL A 375 3.98 -29.37 -12.66
N GLN A 376 2.99 -29.93 -11.95
CA GLN A 376 1.59 -29.55 -12.14
C GLN A 376 1.16 -28.63 -11.00
N THR A 377 0.61 -27.47 -11.37
CA THR A 377 -0.02 -26.54 -10.43
C THR A 377 -1.51 -26.56 -10.67
N ILE A 378 -2.31 -26.82 -9.63
CA ILE A 378 -3.78 -26.77 -9.74
C ILE A 378 -4.25 -25.46 -9.15
N LEU A 379 -4.90 -24.65 -9.98
CA LEU A 379 -5.51 -23.38 -9.59
C LEU A 379 -7.00 -23.57 -9.35
N LYS A 380 -7.55 -22.89 -8.34
CA LYS A 380 -8.97 -22.82 -8.03
C LYS A 380 -9.46 -21.38 -8.09
N ARG A 381 -10.52 -21.13 -8.86
CA ARG A 381 -11.16 -19.81 -9.00
C ARG A 381 -11.61 -19.26 -7.64
N ASN A 382 -11.46 -17.95 -7.45
CA ASN A 382 -12.10 -17.28 -6.32
C ASN A 382 -13.64 -17.30 -6.52
N PRO A 383 -14.43 -17.86 -5.57
CA PRO A 383 -15.88 -17.95 -5.73
C PRO A 383 -16.62 -16.61 -5.62
N ILE A 384 -15.95 -15.54 -5.17
CA ILE A 384 -16.58 -14.22 -5.01
C ILE A 384 -16.66 -13.52 -6.37
N THR A 385 -17.88 -13.29 -6.87
CA THR A 385 -18.15 -12.50 -8.07
C THR A 385 -18.76 -11.13 -7.72
N THR A 386 -18.51 -10.13 -8.57
CA THR A 386 -19.01 -8.75 -8.41
C THR A 386 -20.53 -8.63 -8.58
N GLU A 387 -21.18 -9.59 -9.25
CA GLU A 387 -22.64 -9.63 -9.47
C GLU A 387 -23.44 -9.75 -8.17
N ASN A 388 -22.82 -10.23 -7.08
CA ASN A 388 -23.49 -10.50 -5.81
C ASN A 388 -23.53 -9.32 -4.83
N ARG A 389 -23.17 -8.10 -5.25
CA ARG A 389 -23.10 -6.94 -4.35
C ARG A 389 -23.96 -5.78 -4.83
N GLU A 390 -24.89 -5.36 -3.96
CA GLU A 390 -25.58 -4.08 -4.14
C GLU A 390 -24.54 -2.96 -4.11
N ARG A 391 -24.46 -2.18 -5.19
CA ARG A 391 -23.63 -0.97 -5.21
C ARG A 391 -24.15 0.00 -4.16
N THR A 392 -23.27 0.59 -3.37
CA THR A 392 -23.67 1.68 -2.51
C THR A 392 -24.24 2.82 -3.37
N ASN A 393 -25.39 3.35 -2.97
CA ASN A 393 -26.13 4.35 -3.74
C ASN A 393 -25.23 5.58 -4.01
N ILE A 394 -24.96 5.88 -5.29
CA ILE A 394 -23.96 6.87 -5.75
C ILE A 394 -24.53 8.31 -5.65
N SER A 395 -25.10 8.68 -4.51
CA SER A 395 -25.56 10.06 -4.27
C SER A 395 -24.44 11.00 -3.79
N ILE A 396 -23.24 10.43 -3.52
CA ILE A 396 -22.08 11.13 -2.98
C ILE A 396 -20.94 11.07 -4.01
N PRO A 397 -20.30 12.20 -4.35
CA PRO A 397 -19.08 12.20 -5.17
C PRO A 397 -18.00 11.29 -4.59
N ARG A 398 -17.34 10.52 -5.44
CA ARG A 398 -16.21 9.67 -5.05
C ARG A 398 -14.90 10.43 -5.17
N LEU A 399 -14.17 10.56 -4.07
CA LEU A 399 -12.78 11.05 -4.06
C LEU A 399 -11.83 9.91 -4.40
N VAL A 400 -11.11 10.03 -5.51
CA VAL A 400 -10.07 9.11 -5.92
C VAL A 400 -8.71 9.77 -5.72
N LEU A 401 -7.86 9.11 -4.93
CA LEU A 401 -6.49 9.53 -4.66
C LEU A 401 -5.56 8.54 -5.33
N TYR A 402 -4.55 9.03 -6.06
CA TYR A 402 -3.53 8.15 -6.60
C TYR A 402 -2.13 8.76 -6.57
N PRO A 403 -1.14 8.01 -6.05
CA PRO A 403 0.26 8.38 -6.13
C PRO A 403 0.97 7.67 -7.28
N ALA A 404 1.88 8.36 -7.94
CA ALA A 404 2.71 7.78 -9.00
C ALA A 404 4.12 8.39 -9.05
N THR A 405 4.97 7.77 -9.87
CA THR A 405 6.32 8.28 -10.20
C THR A 405 6.27 9.39 -11.25
N THR A 406 5.19 9.48 -12.02
CA THR A 406 4.98 10.50 -13.06
C THR A 406 3.53 10.97 -13.07
N GLU A 407 3.27 12.10 -13.72
CA GLU A 407 1.92 12.63 -13.92
C GLU A 407 1.06 11.73 -14.83
N GLU A 408 1.68 11.13 -15.86
CA GLU A 408 1.02 10.20 -16.79
C GLU A 408 0.48 8.97 -16.07
N GLY A 409 1.20 8.47 -15.06
CA GLY A 409 0.74 7.35 -14.24
C GLY A 409 -0.53 7.66 -13.43
N ILE A 410 -0.72 8.93 -13.03
CA ILE A 410 -1.95 9.38 -12.37
C ILE A 410 -3.08 9.51 -13.40
N ASN A 411 -2.79 10.15 -14.54
CA ASN A 411 -3.78 10.30 -15.60
C ASN A 411 -4.28 8.95 -16.10
N PHE A 412 -3.41 7.96 -16.27
CA PHE A 412 -3.81 6.60 -16.63
C PHE A 412 -4.86 6.01 -15.67
N VAL A 413 -4.66 6.15 -14.35
CA VAL A 413 -5.60 5.62 -13.36
C VAL A 413 -6.91 6.41 -13.37
N PHE A 414 -6.84 7.73 -13.47
CA PHE A 414 -8.05 8.57 -13.51
C PHE A 414 -8.85 8.34 -14.79
N ASP A 415 -8.20 8.16 -15.93
CA ASP A 415 -8.83 7.80 -17.20
C ASP A 415 -9.43 6.40 -17.11
N TYR A 416 -8.72 5.45 -16.49
CA TYR A 416 -9.26 4.11 -16.26
C TYR A 416 -10.55 4.15 -15.43
N VAL A 417 -10.61 4.96 -14.36
CA VAL A 417 -11.85 5.15 -13.59
C VAL A 417 -12.95 5.79 -14.43
N GLN A 418 -12.62 6.82 -15.21
CA GLN A 418 -13.57 7.53 -16.08
C GLN A 418 -14.19 6.61 -17.14
N PHE A 419 -13.38 5.75 -17.77
CA PHE A 419 -13.83 4.85 -18.84
C PHE A 419 -14.42 3.54 -18.34
N ASN A 420 -14.43 3.30 -17.03
CA ASN A 420 -15.02 2.13 -16.39
C ASN A 420 -15.95 2.57 -15.25
N PRO A 421 -17.14 3.14 -15.54
CA PRO A 421 -18.06 3.63 -14.51
C PRO A 421 -18.62 2.50 -13.62
N ASP A 422 -18.48 1.25 -14.06
CA ASP A 422 -18.98 0.06 -13.39
C ASP A 422 -18.02 -0.57 -12.38
N LEU A 423 -16.91 0.11 -12.06
CA LEU A 423 -15.92 -0.37 -11.10
C LEU A 423 -16.54 -0.60 -9.71
N PRO A 424 -16.19 -1.71 -9.03
CA PRO A 424 -16.73 -2.04 -7.72
C PRO A 424 -16.11 -1.18 -6.60
N ASP A 425 -16.80 -1.04 -5.47
CA ASP A 425 -16.34 -0.25 -4.31
C ASP A 425 -14.98 -0.74 -3.78
N GLU A 426 -14.68 -2.04 -3.90
CA GLU A 426 -13.40 -2.64 -3.52
C GLU A 426 -12.22 -2.11 -4.34
N PHE A 427 -12.45 -1.72 -5.60
CA PHE A 427 -11.42 -1.10 -6.43
C PHE A 427 -11.03 0.28 -5.87
N PHE A 428 -12.02 1.08 -5.48
CA PHE A 428 -11.78 2.38 -4.85
C PHE A 428 -11.10 2.23 -3.48
N ALA A 429 -11.49 1.23 -2.69
CA ALA A 429 -10.82 0.91 -1.43
C ALA A 429 -9.35 0.49 -1.64
N LEU A 430 -9.06 -0.24 -2.73
CA LEU A 430 -7.69 -0.57 -3.14
C LEU A 430 -6.89 0.69 -3.51
N LEU A 431 -7.45 1.59 -4.34
CA LEU A 431 -6.80 2.86 -4.69
C LEU A 431 -6.50 3.71 -3.44
N HIS A 432 -7.46 3.82 -2.53
CA HIS A 432 -7.28 4.51 -1.26
C HIS A 432 -6.12 3.90 -0.46
N LYS A 433 -6.05 2.57 -0.33
CA LYS A 433 -4.91 1.91 0.34
C LYS A 433 -3.56 2.18 -0.35
N LEU A 434 -3.55 2.21 -1.68
CA LEU A 434 -2.34 2.52 -2.45
C LEU A 434 -1.90 3.97 -2.32
N SER A 435 -2.80 4.87 -1.87
CA SER A 435 -2.48 6.28 -1.62
C SER A 435 -1.55 6.50 -0.43
N PHE A 436 -1.52 5.57 0.53
CA PHE A 436 -0.60 5.56 1.67
C PHE A 436 0.80 5.11 1.25
N CYS A 437 1.51 5.99 0.56
CA CYS A 437 2.92 5.80 0.26
C CYS A 437 3.71 7.07 0.49
N THR A 438 4.99 6.91 0.83
CA THR A 438 5.89 8.06 0.96
C THR A 438 6.09 8.78 -0.37
N PRO A 439 6.12 10.13 -0.38
CA PRO A 439 6.49 10.92 -1.55
C PRO A 439 7.90 10.61 -2.10
N VAL A 440 8.79 10.00 -1.30
CA VAL A 440 10.15 9.62 -1.74
C VAL A 440 10.12 8.65 -2.92
N TYR A 441 9.21 7.66 -2.91
CA TYR A 441 9.13 6.67 -3.99
C TYR A 441 8.17 7.08 -5.11
N LYS A 442 7.18 7.88 -4.77
CA LYS A 442 6.16 8.36 -5.70
C LYS A 442 6.01 9.86 -5.46
N PRO A 443 6.76 10.73 -6.13
CA PRO A 443 6.70 12.17 -5.86
C PRO A 443 5.47 12.86 -6.43
N TYR A 444 4.72 12.22 -7.35
CA TYR A 444 3.49 12.79 -7.87
C TYR A 444 2.29 12.30 -7.04
N ARG A 445 1.44 13.25 -6.64
CA ARG A 445 0.15 13.00 -5.99
C ARG A 445 -0.94 13.65 -6.82
N GLY A 446 -2.03 12.93 -7.03
CA GLY A 446 -3.22 13.53 -7.61
C GLY A 446 -4.48 13.12 -6.89
N TYR A 447 -5.49 13.97 -7.00
CA TYR A 447 -6.85 13.63 -6.64
C TYR A 447 -7.82 13.94 -7.79
N ALA A 448 -8.92 13.20 -7.82
CA ALA A 448 -10.05 13.45 -8.70
C ALA A 448 -11.37 13.24 -7.94
N LEU A 449 -12.33 14.12 -8.15
CA LEU A 449 -13.71 13.93 -7.71
C LEU A 449 -14.55 13.39 -8.87
N PHE A 450 -15.18 12.25 -8.67
CA PHE A 450 -16.07 11.61 -9.64
C PHE A 450 -17.52 11.66 -9.15
N GLN A 451 -18.37 12.36 -9.89
CA GLN A 451 -19.81 12.42 -9.69
C GLN A 451 -20.46 12.40 -11.09
N GLU A 452 -21.43 11.49 -11.32
CA GLU A 452 -22.27 11.40 -12.53
C GLU A 452 -21.70 12.05 -13.81
N GLU A 453 -20.94 11.30 -14.64
CA GLU A 453 -20.45 11.66 -16.00
C GLU A 453 -19.86 13.08 -16.25
N LYS A 454 -19.79 13.97 -15.26
CA LYS A 454 -19.51 15.40 -15.46
C LYS A 454 -18.48 15.93 -14.44
N SER A 455 -17.52 16.62 -15.04
CA SER A 455 -16.48 17.47 -14.44
C SER A 455 -15.64 16.82 -13.33
N ARG A 456 -14.48 16.33 -13.78
CA ARG A 456 -13.33 15.93 -12.98
C ARG A 456 -12.68 17.20 -12.41
N VAL A 457 -12.90 17.52 -11.14
CA VAL A 457 -11.93 18.39 -10.46
C VAL A 457 -10.69 17.53 -10.26
N THR A 458 -9.67 17.77 -11.08
CA THR A 458 -8.37 17.15 -10.92
C THR A 458 -7.36 18.14 -10.41
N GLU A 459 -6.50 17.65 -9.55
CA GLU A 459 -5.24 18.30 -9.29
C GLU A 459 -4.14 17.25 -9.27
N ILE A 460 -3.03 17.55 -9.92
CA ILE A 460 -1.82 16.74 -9.88
C ILE A 460 -0.67 17.65 -9.48
N LYS A 461 0.10 17.21 -8.50
CA LYS A 461 1.25 17.95 -7.99
C LYS A 461 2.43 17.03 -7.75
N ASN A 462 3.62 17.53 -8.06
CA ASN A 462 4.85 17.01 -7.51
C ASN A 462 4.95 17.51 -6.06
N VAL A 463 5.08 16.58 -5.10
CA VAL A 463 5.11 16.86 -3.68
C VAL A 463 6.50 16.61 -3.10
N SER A 464 6.91 17.49 -2.20
CA SER A 464 8.19 17.37 -1.50
C SER A 464 8.26 16.07 -0.67
N PRO A 465 9.44 15.42 -0.59
CA PRO A 465 9.66 14.28 0.30
C PRO A 465 9.74 14.66 1.78
N ASN A 466 9.83 15.95 2.09
CA ASN A 466 9.93 16.40 3.48
C ASN A 466 8.62 16.15 4.22
N GLU A 467 8.73 15.69 5.47
CA GLU A 467 7.60 15.62 6.37
C GLU A 467 6.98 17.01 6.56
N ARG A 468 5.65 17.05 6.61
CA ARG A 468 4.88 18.27 6.79
C ARG A 468 4.02 18.10 8.02
N GLN A 469 4.11 19.07 8.92
CA GLN A 469 3.23 19.10 10.08
C GLN A 469 1.80 19.39 9.65
N ILE A 470 0.86 18.68 10.26
CA ILE A 470 -0.58 18.89 10.11
C ILE A 470 -1.04 19.72 11.30
N TRP A 471 -1.61 20.90 11.02
CA TRP A 471 -2.15 21.79 12.03
C TRP A 471 -3.66 21.89 11.90
N TYR A 472 -4.38 21.62 13.00
CA TYR A 472 -5.79 21.96 13.06
C TYR A 472 -5.97 23.39 13.54
N VAL A 473 -6.86 24.12 12.87
CA VAL A 473 -7.21 25.50 13.24
C VAL A 473 -8.72 25.55 13.45
N MET A 474 -9.15 25.65 14.71
CA MET A 474 -10.55 25.62 15.09
C MET A 474 -11.07 27.05 15.18
N THR A 475 -12.07 27.37 14.36
CA THR A 475 -12.60 28.72 14.27
C THR A 475 -13.64 28.99 15.37
N GLY A 476 -13.76 30.27 15.73
CA GLY A 476 -14.75 30.72 16.71
C GLY A 476 -16.09 31.10 16.07
N MET A 477 -16.74 32.09 16.67
CA MET A 477 -18.00 32.66 16.20
C MET A 477 -17.83 33.45 14.89
N GLY A 478 -18.89 33.51 14.07
CA GLY A 478 -18.92 34.28 12.83
C GLY A 478 -18.74 33.42 11.57
N CYS A 479 -18.52 32.11 11.73
CA CYS A 479 -18.42 31.15 10.64
C CYS A 479 -19.76 30.47 10.29
N GLN A 480 -20.83 30.74 11.05
CA GLN A 480 -22.13 30.15 10.82
C GLN A 480 -22.83 30.75 9.59
N TRP A 481 -23.58 29.92 8.86
CA TRP A 481 -24.40 30.34 7.72
C TRP A 481 -25.62 29.41 7.53
N PRO A 482 -26.73 29.88 6.95
CA PRO A 482 -27.93 29.05 6.77
C PRO A 482 -27.68 27.82 5.89
N GLY A 483 -27.97 26.63 6.40
CA GLY A 483 -27.78 25.36 5.67
C GLY A 483 -26.39 24.74 5.80
N MET A 484 -25.51 25.29 6.65
CA MET A 484 -24.20 24.71 6.90
C MET A 484 -24.26 23.23 7.31
N GLY A 485 -23.42 22.39 6.70
CA GLY A 485 -23.34 20.96 6.99
C GLY A 485 -24.44 20.08 6.38
N LEU A 486 -25.49 20.63 5.74
CA LEU A 486 -26.59 19.83 5.17
C LEU A 486 -26.11 18.81 4.13
N ASP A 487 -25.23 19.21 3.20
CA ASP A 487 -24.69 18.29 2.20
C ASP A 487 -23.79 17.21 2.82
N HIS A 488 -23.12 17.53 3.93
CA HIS A 488 -22.24 16.59 4.65
C HIS A 488 -23.04 15.51 5.40
N MET A 489 -24.34 15.72 5.65
CA MET A 489 -25.22 14.69 6.23
C MET A 489 -25.38 13.45 5.35
N LYS A 490 -24.92 13.49 4.08
CA LYS A 490 -24.84 12.30 3.23
C LYS A 490 -23.68 11.38 3.63
N ILE A 491 -22.69 11.87 4.37
CA ILE A 491 -21.53 11.10 4.83
C ILE A 491 -21.88 10.52 6.21
N ASP A 492 -21.95 9.20 6.30
CA ASP A 492 -22.44 8.49 7.51
C ASP A 492 -21.73 8.93 8.79
N VAL A 493 -20.39 9.00 8.80
CA VAL A 493 -19.60 9.41 9.98
C VAL A 493 -19.98 10.81 10.46
N PHE A 494 -20.18 11.74 9.52
CA PHE A 494 -20.59 13.11 9.83
C PHE A 494 -22.03 13.12 10.35
N ALA A 495 -22.94 12.42 9.67
CA ALA A 495 -24.35 12.34 10.05
C ALA A 495 -24.52 11.74 11.46
N GLU A 496 -23.84 10.64 11.77
CA GLU A 496 -23.83 10.00 13.08
C GLU A 496 -23.39 10.97 14.18
N SER A 497 -22.31 11.72 13.95
CA SER A 497 -21.82 12.72 14.90
C SER A 497 -22.82 13.86 15.12
N MET A 498 -23.49 14.31 14.06
CA MET A 498 -24.55 15.31 14.13
C MET A 498 -25.79 14.79 14.87
N HIS A 499 -26.17 13.53 14.65
CA HIS A 499 -27.26 12.88 15.37
C HIS A 499 -26.96 12.74 16.87
N ARG A 500 -25.73 12.35 17.25
CA ARG A 500 -25.28 12.37 18.65
C ARG A 500 -25.44 13.75 19.26
N SER A 501 -24.99 14.79 18.55
CA SER A 501 -25.11 16.18 19.00
C SER A 501 -26.58 16.60 19.20
N ALA A 502 -27.46 16.21 18.29
CA ALA A 502 -28.89 16.49 18.37
C ALA A 502 -29.55 15.83 19.58
N GLU A 503 -29.24 14.56 19.87
CA GLU A 503 -29.79 13.86 21.04
C GLU A 503 -29.29 14.47 22.36
N ILE A 504 -28.03 14.91 22.43
CA ILE A 504 -27.48 15.61 23.62
C ILE A 504 -28.20 16.94 23.87
N LEU A 505 -28.57 17.66 22.81
CA LEU A 505 -29.19 18.99 22.91
C LEU A 505 -30.72 18.95 23.09
N LYS A 506 -31.36 17.82 22.77
CA LYS A 506 -32.81 17.64 22.85
C LYS A 506 -33.39 17.89 24.25
N PRO A 507 -32.79 17.42 25.37
CA PRO A 507 -33.23 17.76 26.73
C PRO A 507 -33.18 19.26 27.05
N TYR A 508 -32.38 20.03 26.29
CA TYR A 508 -32.21 21.48 26.45
C TYR A 508 -33.14 22.28 25.53
N GLY A 509 -34.07 21.62 24.84
CA GLY A 509 -35.08 22.26 23.99
C GLY A 509 -34.55 22.72 22.63
N ILE A 510 -33.39 22.22 22.18
CA ILE A 510 -32.79 22.59 20.90
C ILE A 510 -32.98 21.45 19.89
N ASP A 511 -33.80 21.68 18.87
CA ASP A 511 -33.91 20.81 17.70
C ASP A 511 -32.81 21.16 16.68
N LEU A 512 -31.61 20.61 16.91
CA LEU A 512 -30.44 20.89 16.08
C LEU A 512 -30.68 20.57 14.60
N LEU A 513 -31.32 19.43 14.29
CA LEU A 513 -31.53 19.01 12.90
C LEU A 513 -32.63 19.83 12.22
N GLY A 514 -33.67 20.22 12.96
CA GLY A 514 -34.65 21.20 12.49
C GLY A 514 -34.01 22.52 12.13
N LEU A 515 -33.13 23.04 13.00
CA LEU A 515 -32.40 24.30 12.78
C LEU A 515 -31.52 24.29 11.52
N LEU A 516 -30.87 23.17 11.23
CA LEU A 516 -30.09 23.03 10.00
C LEU A 516 -30.97 23.08 8.75
N LYS A 517 -32.15 22.43 8.79
CA LYS A 517 -33.09 22.38 7.65
C LYS A 517 -33.82 23.69 7.40
N SER A 518 -34.24 24.39 8.46
CA SER A 518 -34.94 25.67 8.34
C SER A 518 -34.00 26.84 8.00
N GLY A 519 -32.69 26.60 8.13
CA GLY A 519 -31.67 27.65 8.22
C GLY A 519 -31.74 28.35 9.58
N ILE A 520 -30.58 28.70 10.13
CA ILE A 520 -30.51 29.66 11.22
C ILE A 520 -30.88 31.01 10.60
N LYS A 521 -32.05 31.55 10.96
CA LYS A 521 -32.37 32.94 10.61
C LYS A 521 -31.33 33.82 11.30
N ASP A 522 -30.52 34.52 10.53
CA ASP A 522 -29.58 35.52 11.03
C ASP A 522 -30.39 36.78 11.39
N ASP A 523 -31.24 36.66 12.42
CA ASP A 523 -31.92 37.83 12.97
C ASP A 523 -31.00 38.48 13.99
N HIS A 524 -30.34 39.55 13.54
CA HIS A 524 -29.29 40.24 14.28
C HIS A 524 -29.76 40.84 15.61
N ASP A 525 -31.08 40.95 15.84
CA ASP A 525 -31.66 41.63 17.00
C ASP A 525 -32.04 40.70 18.17
N ASP A 526 -32.07 39.38 17.97
CA ASP A 526 -32.63 38.47 18.98
C ASP A 526 -31.67 38.13 20.14
N ARG A 527 -30.38 38.52 20.04
CA ARG A 527 -29.31 38.20 21.02
C ARG A 527 -29.25 36.71 21.42
N LYS A 528 -29.79 35.81 20.59
CA LYS A 528 -29.82 34.35 20.82
C LYS A 528 -28.56 33.68 20.29
N ILE A 529 -27.48 33.80 21.04
CA ILE A 529 -26.17 33.26 20.63
C ILE A 529 -25.98 31.77 20.90
N THR A 530 -26.75 31.18 21.81
CA THR A 530 -26.62 29.77 22.23
C THR A 530 -26.77 28.83 21.03
N VAL A 531 -27.77 29.08 20.18
CA VAL A 531 -28.02 28.27 18.97
C VAL A 531 -26.83 28.31 18.03
N SER A 532 -26.27 29.50 17.77
CA SER A 532 -25.07 29.66 16.95
C SER A 532 -23.87 28.91 17.55
N PHE A 533 -23.63 29.01 18.86
CA PHE A 533 -22.54 28.30 19.53
C PHE A 533 -22.66 26.78 19.41
N VAL A 534 -23.82 26.20 19.76
CA VAL A 534 -23.96 24.74 19.74
C VAL A 534 -23.95 24.19 18.32
N THR A 535 -24.46 24.93 17.34
CA THR A 535 -24.46 24.48 15.94
C THR A 535 -23.05 24.51 15.35
N ILE A 536 -22.27 25.58 15.61
CA ILE A 536 -20.85 25.64 15.20
C ILE A 536 -20.07 24.50 15.85
N CYS A 537 -20.29 24.27 17.15
CA CYS A 537 -19.63 23.19 17.89
C CYS A 537 -19.96 21.82 17.31
N ALA A 538 -21.24 21.51 17.11
CA ALA A 538 -21.68 20.22 16.56
C ALA A 538 -21.05 19.92 15.19
N ILE A 539 -21.01 20.91 14.30
CA ILE A 539 -20.40 20.76 12.97
C ILE A 539 -18.89 20.56 13.07
N GLN A 540 -18.19 21.36 13.88
CA GLN A 540 -16.74 21.20 14.02
C GLN A 540 -16.38 19.87 14.70
N ILE A 541 -17.17 19.37 15.66
CA ILE A 541 -17.03 18.00 16.20
C ILE A 541 -17.21 16.97 15.08
N ALA A 542 -18.24 17.08 14.25
CA ALA A 542 -18.49 16.15 13.16
C ALA A 542 -17.38 16.17 12.08
N LEU A 543 -16.79 17.34 11.81
CA LEU A 543 -15.62 17.46 10.93
C LEU A 543 -14.36 16.82 11.55
N LEU A 544 -14.14 17.00 12.85
CA LEU A 544 -13.03 16.36 13.57
C LEU A 544 -13.19 14.83 13.60
N ASP A 545 -14.41 14.34 13.80
CA ASP A 545 -14.73 12.91 13.73
C ASP A 545 -14.45 12.35 12.33
N LEU A 546 -14.78 13.11 11.27
CA LEU A 546 -14.47 12.72 9.90
C LEU A 546 -12.95 12.69 9.64
N LEU A 547 -12.20 13.70 10.08
CA LEU A 547 -10.73 13.70 9.94
C LEU A 547 -10.09 12.52 10.68
N LYS A 548 -10.57 12.22 11.89
CA LYS A 548 -10.13 11.05 12.67
C LYS A 548 -10.47 9.74 11.95
N HIS A 549 -11.65 9.64 11.35
CA HIS A 549 -12.05 8.46 10.56
C HIS A 549 -11.17 8.27 9.32
N LEU A 550 -10.66 9.37 8.74
CA LEU A 550 -9.71 9.36 7.63
C LEU A 550 -8.25 9.15 8.07
N ASP A 551 -8.01 8.87 9.36
CA ASP A 551 -6.67 8.70 9.96
C ASP A 551 -5.75 9.92 9.77
N VAL A 552 -6.35 11.12 9.70
CA VAL A 552 -5.63 12.39 9.65
C VAL A 552 -5.51 12.91 11.07
N SER A 553 -4.33 12.83 11.68
CA SER A 553 -4.09 13.36 13.04
C SER A 553 -3.27 14.66 13.00
N PRO A 554 -3.52 15.61 13.92
CA PRO A 554 -2.74 16.84 14.00
C PRO A 554 -1.40 16.65 14.74
N ASP A 555 -0.36 17.34 14.29
CA ASP A 555 0.88 17.58 15.03
C ASP A 555 0.78 18.81 15.95
N GLY A 556 -0.13 19.73 15.62
CA GLY A 556 -0.42 20.93 16.39
C GLY A 556 -1.85 21.40 16.21
N MET A 557 -2.37 22.12 17.21
CA MET A 557 -3.74 22.63 17.19
C MET A 557 -3.76 24.06 17.71
N VAL A 558 -4.58 24.91 17.09
CA VAL A 558 -4.82 26.28 17.56
C VAL A 558 -6.32 26.55 17.53
N GLY A 559 -6.85 26.95 18.68
CA GLY A 559 -8.25 27.35 18.81
C GLY A 559 -8.37 28.86 18.82
N HIS A 560 -9.24 29.40 17.97
CA HIS A 560 -9.58 30.82 18.02
C HIS A 560 -10.82 31.01 18.89
N SER A 561 -10.68 31.71 20.02
CA SER A 561 -11.81 32.02 20.91
C SER A 561 -12.49 30.73 21.40
N ALA A 562 -13.78 30.53 21.11
CA ALA A 562 -14.50 29.31 21.47
C ALA A 562 -13.90 28.04 20.82
N GLY A 563 -13.10 28.18 19.76
CA GLY A 563 -12.37 27.08 19.12
C GLY A 563 -11.43 26.33 20.06
N GLU A 564 -10.97 26.93 21.18
CA GLU A 564 -10.13 26.24 22.17
C GLU A 564 -10.80 25.01 22.79
N LEU A 565 -12.13 25.06 22.98
CA LEU A 565 -12.90 23.92 23.48
C LEU A 565 -12.90 22.76 22.47
N LEU A 566 -12.85 23.07 21.18
CA LEU A 566 -12.75 22.06 20.11
C LEU A 566 -11.34 21.50 19.99
N CYS A 567 -10.29 22.27 20.32
CA CYS A 567 -8.95 21.72 20.52
C CYS A 567 -8.95 20.70 21.65
N ALA A 568 -9.60 21.00 22.79
CA ALA A 568 -9.70 20.08 23.90
C ALA A 568 -10.49 18.80 23.54
N TYR A 569 -11.49 18.89 22.66
CA TYR A 569 -12.15 17.70 22.09
C TYR A 569 -11.21 16.89 21.21
N ALA A 570 -10.51 17.54 20.27
CA ALA A 570 -9.58 16.88 19.35
C ALA A 570 -8.41 16.21 20.08
N ASP A 571 -7.95 16.81 21.19
CA ASP A 571 -6.93 16.26 22.09
C ASP A 571 -7.44 15.11 22.98
N GLY A 572 -8.77 14.95 23.09
CA GLY A 572 -9.40 13.95 23.95
C GLY A 572 -9.55 14.39 25.41
N CYS A 573 -9.22 15.63 25.75
CA CYS A 573 -9.44 16.21 27.09
C CYS A 573 -10.92 16.42 27.41
N LEU A 574 -11.77 16.67 26.40
CA LEU A 574 -13.22 16.76 26.55
C LEU A 574 -13.91 15.69 25.70
N THR A 575 -14.97 15.10 26.26
CA THR A 575 -15.87 14.23 25.49
C THR A 575 -16.76 15.05 24.54
N HIS A 576 -17.42 14.36 23.60
CA HIS A 576 -18.42 14.97 22.70
C HIS A 576 -19.47 15.74 23.49
N GLU A 577 -20.09 15.10 24.49
CA GLU A 577 -21.13 15.71 25.33
C GLU A 577 -20.60 16.90 26.12
N GLN A 578 -19.44 16.77 26.78
CA GLN A 578 -18.87 17.86 27.55
C GLN A 578 -18.55 19.08 26.68
N THR A 579 -18.00 18.85 25.49
CA THR A 579 -17.69 19.94 24.56
C THR A 579 -18.97 20.66 24.16
N LEU A 580 -20.01 19.92 23.74
CA LEU A 580 -21.26 20.50 23.29
C LEU A 580 -22.00 21.25 24.41
N LEU A 581 -22.05 20.68 25.62
CA LEU A 581 -22.64 21.33 26.78
C LEU A 581 -21.83 22.54 27.23
N SER A 582 -20.51 22.52 27.07
CA SER A 582 -19.66 23.68 27.35
C SER A 582 -20.03 24.86 26.45
N PHE A 583 -20.27 24.63 25.16
CA PHE A 583 -20.76 25.66 24.24
C PHE A 583 -22.19 26.11 24.58
N TYR A 584 -23.08 25.18 24.91
CA TYR A 584 -24.45 25.49 25.32
C TYR A 584 -24.48 26.43 26.54
N TYR A 585 -23.80 26.05 27.62
CA TYR A 585 -23.76 26.85 28.84
C TYR A 585 -22.99 28.15 28.66
N ARG A 586 -22.00 28.20 27.77
CA ARG A 586 -21.33 29.46 27.37
C ARG A 586 -22.33 30.43 26.74
N GLY A 587 -23.17 29.97 25.82
CA GLY A 587 -24.23 30.78 25.22
C GLY A 587 -25.25 31.23 26.26
N GLN A 588 -25.80 30.30 27.04
CA GLN A 588 -26.81 30.59 28.06
C GLN A 588 -26.31 31.58 29.12
N SER A 589 -25.04 31.47 29.53
CA SER A 589 -24.48 32.40 30.52
C SER A 589 -24.37 33.82 29.97
N VAL A 590 -24.10 33.97 28.68
CA VAL A 590 -24.04 35.27 28.00
C VAL A 590 -25.45 35.84 27.80
N GLU A 591 -26.41 35.03 27.37
CA GLU A 591 -27.81 35.45 27.17
C GLU A 591 -28.49 35.89 28.46
N ASN A 592 -28.26 35.15 29.55
CA ASN A 592 -28.93 35.38 30.83
C ASN A 592 -28.21 36.39 31.73
N SER A 593 -27.11 36.98 31.26
CA SER A 593 -26.37 38.00 32.00
C SER A 593 -26.70 39.41 31.51
N ASN A 594 -26.64 40.37 32.41
CA ASN A 594 -26.84 41.77 32.08
C ASN A 594 -25.60 42.37 31.38
N ILE A 595 -25.36 41.96 30.14
CA ILE A 595 -24.28 42.47 29.29
C ILE A 595 -24.84 43.60 28.41
N PRO A 596 -24.21 44.78 28.38
CA PRO A 596 -24.61 45.87 27.50
C PRO A 596 -24.64 45.47 26.02
N GLN A 597 -25.41 46.19 25.21
CA GLN A 597 -25.38 45.99 23.77
C GLN A 597 -23.99 46.39 23.23
N GLY A 598 -23.37 45.46 22.53
CA GLY A 598 -21.99 45.60 22.05
C GLY A 598 -21.83 45.15 20.61
N GLY A 599 -20.58 45.10 20.19
CA GLY A 599 -20.19 44.55 18.91
C GLY A 599 -18.70 44.32 18.81
N MET A 600 -18.28 43.83 17.65
CA MET A 600 -16.88 43.59 17.33
C MET A 600 -16.57 44.05 15.89
N ALA A 601 -15.35 44.50 15.63
CA ALA A 601 -14.90 44.89 14.31
C ALA A 601 -13.45 44.47 14.07
N ALA A 602 -13.16 43.86 12.93
CA ALA A 602 -11.79 43.61 12.47
C ALA A 602 -11.22 44.89 11.86
N VAL A 603 -10.01 45.26 12.26
CA VAL A 603 -9.30 46.49 11.88
C VAL A 603 -7.94 46.14 11.29
N GLY A 604 -7.61 46.77 10.16
CA GLY A 604 -6.37 46.57 9.41
C GLY A 604 -5.18 47.33 10.01
N LEU A 605 -4.83 47.03 11.26
CA LEU A 605 -3.73 47.64 12.01
C LEU A 605 -3.03 46.58 12.86
N SER A 606 -1.83 46.86 13.36
CA SER A 606 -1.17 45.99 14.35
C SER A 606 -1.73 46.19 15.77
N TRP A 607 -1.53 45.21 16.64
CA TRP A 607 -1.94 45.27 18.06
C TRP A 607 -1.46 46.54 18.76
N SER A 608 -0.18 46.89 18.55
CA SER A 608 0.44 48.08 19.15
C SER A 608 -0.16 49.40 18.66
N GLN A 609 -0.63 49.46 17.41
CA GLN A 609 -1.29 50.63 16.86
C GLN A 609 -2.70 50.76 17.42
N VAL A 610 -3.47 49.66 17.43
CA VAL A 610 -4.83 49.62 17.98
C VAL A 610 -4.84 50.07 19.45
N GLN A 611 -3.92 49.57 20.27
CA GLN A 611 -3.79 49.97 21.68
C GLN A 611 -3.60 51.48 21.88
N LYS A 612 -2.94 52.18 20.94
CA LYS A 612 -2.68 53.63 21.03
C LYS A 612 -3.88 54.48 20.63
N ILE A 613 -4.73 53.97 19.73
CA ILE A 613 -5.82 54.74 19.13
C ILE A 613 -7.20 54.35 19.65
N CYS A 614 -7.34 53.21 20.32
CA CYS A 614 -8.60 52.76 20.90
C CYS A 614 -9.12 53.78 21.91
N PRO A 615 -10.33 54.33 21.73
CA PRO A 615 -10.94 55.20 22.73
C PRO A 615 -11.33 54.40 23.98
N GLU A 616 -11.58 55.12 25.07
CA GLU A 616 -12.08 54.52 26.30
C GLU A 616 -13.36 53.70 26.04
N GLY A 617 -13.41 52.48 26.58
CA GLY A 617 -14.53 51.56 26.39
C GLY A 617 -14.45 50.65 25.17
N ILE A 618 -13.47 50.87 24.28
CA ILE A 618 -13.14 49.96 23.17
C ILE A 618 -11.82 49.25 23.46
N TYR A 619 -11.80 47.94 23.24
CA TYR A 619 -10.70 47.06 23.61
C TYR A 619 -10.16 46.33 22.37
N PRO A 620 -8.84 46.22 22.19
CA PRO A 620 -8.29 45.17 21.33
C PRO A 620 -8.62 43.80 21.95
N ALA A 621 -9.22 42.92 21.16
CA ALA A 621 -9.84 41.68 21.61
C ALA A 621 -9.21 40.43 20.99
N CYS A 622 -8.95 40.43 19.68
CA CYS A 622 -8.33 39.30 18.99
C CYS A 622 -7.15 39.75 18.15
N ASP A 623 -5.98 39.15 18.34
CA ASP A 623 -4.82 39.32 17.46
C ASP A 623 -4.84 38.22 16.39
N ASN A 624 -5.38 38.52 15.20
CA ASN A 624 -5.60 37.52 14.16
C ASN A 624 -4.40 37.40 13.20
N ALA A 625 -3.74 38.52 12.93
CA ALA A 625 -2.53 38.62 12.11
C ALA A 625 -1.76 39.91 12.46
N THR A 626 -0.54 40.03 11.96
CA THR A 626 0.35 41.19 12.21
C THR A 626 -0.29 42.56 11.93
N ASP A 627 -1.27 42.60 11.03
CA ASP A 627 -2.00 43.78 10.58
C ASP A 627 -3.53 43.56 10.62
N SER A 628 -4.03 42.62 11.42
CA SER A 628 -5.47 42.33 11.53
C SER A 628 -5.87 42.04 12.96
N ILE A 629 -6.46 43.05 13.62
CA ILE A 629 -6.86 42.98 15.02
C ILE A 629 -8.36 43.18 15.11
N THR A 630 -9.04 42.36 15.90
CA THR A 630 -10.45 42.59 16.22
C THR A 630 -10.56 43.45 17.47
N ILE A 631 -11.28 44.57 17.37
CA ILE A 631 -11.68 45.41 18.49
C ILE A 631 -13.09 45.03 18.96
N SER A 632 -13.37 45.29 20.23
CA SER A 632 -14.62 44.91 20.90
C SER A 632 -15.04 45.98 21.91
N GLY A 633 -16.35 46.21 22.05
CA GLY A 633 -16.88 47.16 23.01
C GLY A 633 -18.39 47.35 22.88
N GLU A 634 -18.89 48.41 23.53
CA GLU A 634 -20.30 48.81 23.45
C GLU A 634 -20.66 49.32 22.05
N LYS A 635 -21.92 49.13 21.65
CA LYS A 635 -22.38 49.34 20.27
C LYS A 635 -22.14 50.78 19.79
N GLU A 636 -22.67 51.77 20.50
CA GLU A 636 -22.58 53.16 20.06
C GLU A 636 -21.13 53.70 20.02
N PRO A 637 -20.28 53.50 21.04
CA PRO A 637 -18.87 53.92 20.96
C PRO A 637 -18.10 53.19 19.86
N LEU A 638 -18.40 51.91 19.62
CA LEU A 638 -17.76 51.11 18.59
C LEU A 638 -18.13 51.62 17.20
N GLU A 639 -19.41 51.85 16.93
CA GLU A 639 -19.89 52.35 15.64
C GLU A 639 -19.27 53.71 15.30
N LYS A 640 -19.22 54.64 16.27
CA LYS A 640 -18.54 55.95 16.11
C LYS A 640 -17.05 55.79 15.80
N PHE A 641 -16.37 54.86 16.47
CA PHE A 641 -14.95 54.61 16.23
C PHE A 641 -14.71 53.95 14.88
N VAL A 642 -15.56 53.01 14.47
CA VAL A 642 -15.54 52.40 13.13
C VAL A 642 -15.73 53.45 12.04
N GLU A 643 -16.64 54.40 12.20
CA GLU A 643 -16.82 55.52 11.26
C GLU A 643 -15.57 56.39 11.17
N LYS A 644 -14.95 56.72 12.32
CA LYS A 644 -13.69 57.46 12.35
C LYS A 644 -12.57 56.71 11.61
N LEU A 645 -12.40 55.42 11.86
CA LEU A 645 -11.39 54.60 11.18
C LEU A 645 -11.61 54.58 9.65
N LYS A 646 -12.87 54.53 9.20
CA LYS A 646 -13.20 54.64 7.77
C LYS A 646 -12.82 56.01 7.20
N GLN A 647 -13.07 57.10 7.94
CA GLN A 647 -12.67 58.45 7.53
C GLN A 647 -11.14 58.59 7.43
N ASP A 648 -10.41 57.91 8.31
CA ASP A 648 -8.95 57.84 8.32
C ASP A 648 -8.38 56.87 7.25
N ASN A 649 -9.22 56.32 6.35
CA ASN A 649 -8.87 55.32 5.33
C ASN A 649 -8.24 54.03 5.89
N ILE A 650 -8.61 53.65 7.12
CA ILE A 650 -8.17 52.40 7.74
C ILE A 650 -9.20 51.31 7.43
N PHE A 651 -8.72 50.13 7.02
CA PHE A 651 -9.60 48.97 6.79
C PHE A 651 -10.33 48.60 8.07
N VAL A 652 -11.67 48.51 8.02
CA VAL A 652 -12.49 48.06 9.14
C VAL A 652 -13.73 47.33 8.65
N ARG A 653 -14.01 46.17 9.26
CA ARG A 653 -15.18 45.33 8.96
C ARG A 653 -15.86 44.89 10.24
N LEU A 654 -17.16 45.16 10.36
CA LEU A 654 -17.98 44.66 11.46
C LEU A 654 -18.07 43.14 11.44
N VAL A 655 -18.07 42.52 12.62
CA VAL A 655 -18.20 41.08 12.83
C VAL A 655 -19.56 40.79 13.44
N ASN A 656 -20.29 39.81 12.88
CA ASN A 656 -21.57 39.37 13.45
C ASN A 656 -21.33 38.64 14.77
N SER A 657 -21.55 39.38 15.86
CA SER A 657 -21.37 38.96 17.25
C SER A 657 -22.69 38.93 18.01
N HIS A 658 -23.84 38.96 17.31
CA HIS A 658 -25.19 38.95 17.89
C HIS A 658 -25.39 40.04 18.96
N GLY A 659 -24.80 41.22 18.75
CA GLY A 659 -24.93 42.36 19.67
C GLY A 659 -24.09 42.24 20.96
N TYR A 660 -23.04 41.43 20.97
CA TYR A 660 -22.12 41.28 22.09
C TYR A 660 -20.69 41.72 21.74
N GLY A 661 -20.06 42.51 22.62
CA GLY A 661 -18.61 42.72 22.57
C GLY A 661 -17.91 41.57 23.31
N PHE A 662 -17.42 40.55 22.60
CA PHE A 662 -16.67 39.45 23.24
C PHE A 662 -15.21 39.84 23.56
N HIS A 663 -14.60 39.13 24.50
CA HIS A 663 -13.18 39.31 24.90
C HIS A 663 -12.83 40.71 25.38
N CYS A 664 -13.78 41.36 26.04
CA CYS A 664 -13.58 42.63 26.73
C CYS A 664 -14.15 42.57 28.16
N LYS A 665 -14.03 43.64 28.93
CA LYS A 665 -14.50 43.67 30.33
C LYS A 665 -15.99 43.35 30.48
N HIS A 666 -16.80 43.62 29.48
CA HIS A 666 -18.27 43.49 29.56
C HIS A 666 -18.74 42.05 29.69
N VAL A 667 -18.00 41.07 29.13
CA VAL A 667 -18.36 39.66 29.27
C VAL A 667 -18.09 39.09 30.67
N TYR A 668 -17.39 39.83 31.55
CA TYR A 668 -17.13 39.40 32.92
C TYR A 668 -18.42 39.09 33.70
N ALA A 669 -19.53 39.78 33.39
CA ALA A 669 -20.83 39.55 34.00
C ALA A 669 -21.34 38.11 33.82
N ALA A 670 -20.97 37.43 32.73
CA ALA A 670 -21.32 36.03 32.47
C ALA A 670 -20.39 35.02 33.18
N GLY A 671 -19.23 35.46 33.69
CA GLY A 671 -18.20 34.60 34.26
C GLY A 671 -18.68 33.72 35.42
N PRO A 672 -19.36 34.25 36.45
CA PRO A 672 -19.85 33.45 37.59
C PRO A 672 -20.85 32.37 37.17
N ALA A 673 -21.80 32.72 36.31
CA ALA A 673 -22.80 31.78 35.79
C ALA A 673 -22.15 30.68 34.95
N LEU A 674 -21.21 31.07 34.08
CA LEU A 674 -20.47 30.14 33.24
C LEU A 674 -19.65 29.17 34.08
N ARG A 675 -18.88 29.67 35.05
CA ARG A 675 -18.06 28.83 35.93
C ARG A 675 -18.90 27.77 36.64
N LYS A 676 -20.02 28.17 37.24
CA LYS A 676 -20.93 27.25 37.93
C LYS A 676 -21.51 26.19 36.99
N ALA A 677 -21.80 26.57 35.75
CA ALA A 677 -22.29 25.61 34.76
C ALA A 677 -21.18 24.64 34.30
N GLN A 678 -19.96 25.14 34.08
CA GLN A 678 -18.82 24.31 33.68
C GLN A 678 -18.41 23.32 34.77
N GLU A 679 -18.48 23.69 36.04
CA GLU A 679 -18.25 22.75 37.16
C GLU A 679 -19.18 21.53 37.09
N LYS A 680 -20.42 21.68 36.59
CA LYS A 680 -21.34 20.55 36.37
C LYS A 680 -20.92 19.70 35.17
N VAL A 681 -20.46 20.33 34.10
CA VAL A 681 -19.99 19.63 32.88
C VAL A 681 -18.74 18.80 33.18
N SER A 682 -17.79 19.35 33.95
CA SER A 682 -16.55 18.65 34.31
C SER A 682 -16.76 17.41 35.19
N VAL A 683 -17.84 17.35 35.97
CA VAL A 683 -18.17 16.21 36.85
C VAL A 683 -18.73 15.01 36.07
N LEU A 684 -19.14 15.20 34.80
CA LEU A 684 -19.63 14.11 33.95
C LEU A 684 -18.59 12.98 33.73
N ASN A 685 -17.30 13.23 34.01
CA ASN A 685 -16.24 12.21 33.92
C ASN A 685 -16.24 11.14 35.02
N PHE A 686 -16.96 11.33 36.14
CA PHE A 686 -16.85 10.44 37.30
C PHE A 686 -17.98 9.41 37.44
N LEU A 687 -18.98 9.43 36.57
CA LEU A 687 -20.20 8.61 36.71
C LEU A 687 -20.46 7.63 35.56
N ASN A 688 -19.59 7.55 34.56
CA ASN A 688 -19.64 6.56 33.48
C ASN A 688 -18.43 5.63 33.49
#